data_AF-A0A1Q7VSB9-F1
#
_entry.id   AF-A0A1Q7VSB9-F1
#
_cell.length_a   1.000
_cell.length_b   1.000
_cell.length_c   1.000
_cell.angle_alpha   90.00
_cell.angle_beta   90.00
_cell.angle_gamma   90.00
#
_symmetry.space_group_name_H-M   'P 1'
#
loop_
_entity.id
_entity.type
_entity.pdbx_description
1 polymer ?
#
loop_
_entity_poly.entity_id
_entity_poly.type
_entity_poly.pdbx_seq_one_letter_code
_entity_poly.pdbx_strand_id
1 'polypeptide(L)'
;MTDASPLIVPMVVEAFVVNDLVREGGPFVRAQMQYNALQRCLNGQPGLNDRDVNFGKSNPVPPHQVPASQYYDGVYLKWRLPRAFTHGVQDSVTGTMCFRCIPNRWIVVRYGGPLAARTATAWIVESDYQWPQTTPQPAMNAAEVSTIYVQGAAGTPPTAFYMGRSVELGSWSEPGTSLRLRAVAPGNPAFAFYQPQNNNVLSFIDVLADAEAQTLSYQVFGWFSATLPKDTDPTLTADWSILTGYVTGVAWQTADLPPSDKPSDTGSPVSIAVGNTAVEGLTALVTAQAAAKGAEVDAELLEAFQLDMLPELDQPDGAALLAEKLHASFFKRFSGGYTWDIVDAPGAEPVSKAELAKELQWLTALNQAQAALDADIRLLTSLQMQLYEMWWKYTCWHLAGPPPAKVKGPTGAPLTRDDLLNQLQPNVPGTIAQQVYAQLQKVQSETATVPTGATQDALVAAIAKYASDQGLPASRVLKRSAAPSFYEPNNPVVLIAGAGASGIVPDPDATVCRFPAQLVSGFGWKGSDVTASTSGLTVPRPNLSGVSGVPWSSALAGALEGEAFFVDPQSATAISAVLSGSTVQEVQQAMASAPLGEPPAGAVEAWTANPWHPLLLLWQVTYYPIGYGTTGAPNWVFEDGSYAWKGAGVEASTGFGGVIQLSPAAAFNMAARLQAFLATNPHLDPRELAELQTLLRFVQSTDNDWDVLSQALDGFNEQLRLGMAGVFMGPEATSVSTTPPLATLIGDQDSYPPGVGSVPTRVIPASPFQPWRAGQFSFIELIVIDEWGQAIWPISDGSKKYETVYLPPDMTPVLVSNAVELTVAPKLNVDGVAPGVIAAGGGDVSLTVTGSGRTRLRSRRRFPPRRRRARRRHR
;
A
#
# COMPACT_ATOMS: atom_id res chain seq x y z
N MET A 1 10.22 -36.92 -18.36
CA MET A 1 8.91 -36.34 -18.77
C MET A 1 8.99 -36.14 -20.28
N THR A 2 8.02 -36.64 -21.04
CA THR A 2 7.93 -36.38 -22.48
C THR A 2 7.53 -34.93 -22.70
N ASP A 3 7.97 -34.29 -23.80
CA ASP A 3 7.63 -32.91 -24.23
C ASP A 3 6.11 -32.75 -24.53
N ALA A 4 5.25 -33.07 -23.58
CA ALA A 4 3.82 -32.81 -23.64
C ALA A 4 3.62 -31.29 -23.48
N SER A 5 3.89 -30.55 -24.56
CA SER A 5 3.58 -29.14 -24.85
C SER A 5 3.36 -28.26 -23.60
N PRO A 6 4.42 -27.70 -22.98
CA PRO A 6 4.23 -26.75 -21.89
C PRO A 6 3.42 -25.53 -22.32
N LEU A 7 2.71 -24.93 -21.37
CA LEU A 7 2.18 -23.60 -21.56
C LEU A 7 3.33 -22.57 -21.44
N ILE A 8 3.54 -21.79 -22.49
CA ILE A 8 4.51 -20.69 -22.53
C ILE A 8 3.80 -19.44 -22.05
N VAL A 9 4.19 -18.97 -20.88
CA VAL A 9 3.56 -17.84 -20.19
C VAL A 9 4.47 -16.61 -20.34
N PRO A 10 4.03 -15.55 -21.03
CA PRO A 10 4.84 -14.35 -21.17
C PRO A 10 5.03 -13.66 -19.81
N MET A 11 6.19 -13.05 -19.62
CA MET A 11 6.49 -12.16 -18.50
C MET A 11 7.33 -10.99 -19.00
N VAL A 12 7.20 -9.85 -18.32
CA VAL A 12 8.02 -8.67 -18.63
C VAL A 12 9.39 -8.86 -17.99
N VAL A 13 10.46 -8.61 -18.76
CA VAL A 13 11.84 -8.52 -18.28
C VAL A 13 12.31 -7.09 -18.51
N GLU A 14 12.78 -6.42 -17.46
CA GLU A 14 13.28 -5.06 -17.51
C GLU A 14 14.77 -5.03 -17.22
N ALA A 15 15.46 -4.05 -17.80
CA ALA A 15 16.89 -3.83 -17.63
C ALA A 15 17.18 -2.43 -17.09
N PHE A 16 18.01 -2.37 -16.05
CA PHE A 16 18.52 -1.15 -15.45
C PHE A 16 20.05 -1.13 -15.59
N VAL A 17 20.55 -0.23 -16.44
CA VAL A 17 21.98 -0.05 -16.75
C VAL A 17 22.63 0.81 -15.68
N VAL A 18 23.66 0.29 -15.02
CA VAL A 18 24.38 0.95 -13.93
C VAL A 18 25.85 1.12 -14.30
N ASN A 19 26.27 2.38 -14.46
CA ASN A 19 27.68 2.76 -14.59
C ASN A 19 28.05 3.79 -13.51
N ASP A 20 29.31 4.21 -13.47
CA ASP A 20 29.82 5.25 -12.56
C ASP A 20 28.90 6.47 -12.46
N LEU A 21 28.52 7.03 -13.62
CA LEU A 21 27.69 8.23 -13.71
C LEU A 21 26.29 8.03 -13.12
N VAL A 22 25.69 6.85 -13.30
CA VAL A 22 24.39 6.52 -12.70
C VAL A 22 24.47 6.52 -11.19
N ARG A 23 25.44 5.82 -10.59
CA ARG A 23 25.45 5.70 -9.11
C ARG A 23 25.97 6.96 -8.43
N GLU A 24 26.94 7.66 -9.02
CA GLU A 24 27.46 8.91 -8.45
C GLU A 24 26.51 10.08 -8.67
N GLY A 25 25.75 10.10 -9.77
CA GLY A 25 24.84 11.18 -10.12
C GLY A 25 23.44 11.06 -9.51
N GLY A 26 22.99 9.85 -9.16
CA GLY A 26 21.64 9.59 -8.68
C GLY A 26 21.58 9.35 -7.17
N PRO A 27 20.57 9.87 -6.45
CA PRO A 27 20.34 9.44 -5.08
C PRO A 27 19.61 8.08 -5.08
N PHE A 28 20.17 7.14 -4.32
CA PHE A 28 19.66 5.77 -4.17
C PHE A 28 19.32 5.47 -2.70
N VAL A 29 18.24 4.72 -2.50
CA VAL A 29 17.90 4.06 -1.25
C VAL A 29 17.63 2.59 -1.58
N ARG A 30 18.67 1.77 -1.41
CA ARG A 30 18.64 0.31 -1.64
C ARG A 30 18.62 -0.42 -0.29
N ALA A 31 17.48 -0.39 0.40
CA ALA A 31 17.33 -0.83 1.79
C ALA A 31 16.95 -2.32 1.91
N GLN A 32 17.60 -3.04 2.83
CA GLN A 32 17.38 -4.48 3.02
C GLN A 32 16.47 -4.76 4.22
N MET A 33 15.71 -5.86 4.16
CA MET A 33 14.97 -6.38 5.31
C MET A 33 15.94 -6.70 6.46
N GLN A 34 15.54 -6.39 7.69
CA GLN A 34 16.34 -6.61 8.91
C GLN A 34 15.90 -7.88 9.65
N TYR A 35 15.74 -9.01 8.96
CA TYR A 35 15.21 -10.24 9.59
C TYR A 35 16.06 -10.76 10.76
N ASN A 36 17.37 -10.50 10.77
CA ASN A 36 18.25 -10.81 11.91
C ASN A 36 17.87 -10.06 13.20
N ALA A 37 17.18 -8.92 13.07
CA ALA A 37 16.78 -8.07 14.17
C ALA A 37 15.55 -8.63 14.93
N LEU A 38 14.75 -9.48 14.29
CA LEU A 38 13.51 -10.04 14.85
C LEU A 38 13.75 -10.84 16.13
N GLN A 39 14.80 -11.67 16.18
CA GLN A 39 15.15 -12.44 17.37
C GLN A 39 15.56 -11.56 18.57
N ARG A 40 15.91 -10.30 18.31
CA ARG A 40 16.26 -9.29 19.31
C ARG A 40 15.09 -8.35 19.63
N CYS A 41 13.87 -8.70 19.22
CA CYS A 41 12.68 -7.84 19.33
C CYS A 41 12.86 -6.45 18.70
N LEU A 42 13.65 -6.35 17.64
CA LEU A 42 13.84 -5.14 16.87
C LEU A 42 13.05 -5.22 15.57
N ASN A 43 12.76 -4.05 15.00
CA ASN A 43 12.02 -3.93 13.74
C ASN A 43 12.78 -4.61 12.59
N GLY A 44 12.10 -5.50 11.87
CA GLY A 44 12.60 -6.17 10.68
C GLY A 44 12.35 -5.43 9.36
N GLN A 45 11.60 -4.32 9.39
CA GLN A 45 11.33 -3.49 8.22
C GLN A 45 12.61 -2.74 7.78
N PRO A 46 12.82 -2.53 6.47
CA PRO A 46 13.94 -1.73 5.96
C PRO A 46 13.85 -0.28 6.45
N GLY A 47 14.98 0.29 6.89
CA GLY A 47 15.13 1.71 7.21
C GLY A 47 16.27 2.38 6.44
N LEU A 48 16.46 3.68 6.67
CA LEU A 48 17.54 4.47 6.02
C LEU A 48 18.94 4.07 6.46
N ASN A 49 19.07 3.48 7.64
CA ASN A 49 20.35 2.99 8.16
C ASN A 49 20.72 1.63 7.58
N ASP A 50 19.78 0.96 6.91
CA ASP A 50 19.88 -0.42 6.42
C ASP A 50 20.09 -0.50 4.90
N ARG A 51 20.46 0.63 4.29
CA ARG A 51 20.71 0.76 2.86
C ARG A 51 22.13 0.39 2.48
N ASP A 52 22.30 0.00 1.22
CA ASP A 52 23.61 -0.05 0.60
C ASP A 52 24.20 1.37 0.48
N VAL A 53 24.96 1.76 1.50
CA VAL A 53 25.62 3.07 1.58
C VAL A 53 26.83 3.20 0.66
N ASN A 54 27.27 2.12 0.01
CA ASN A 54 28.43 2.13 -0.87
C ASN A 54 28.05 2.26 -2.33
N PHE A 55 26.82 1.88 -2.71
CA PHE A 55 26.33 1.96 -4.09
C PHE A 55 26.57 3.32 -4.74
N GLY A 56 26.21 4.41 -4.07
CA GLY A 56 26.39 5.78 -4.61
C GLY A 56 27.78 6.39 -4.43
N LYS A 57 28.80 5.60 -4.05
CA LYS A 57 30.15 6.08 -3.76
C LYS A 57 31.16 5.49 -4.72
N SER A 58 32.22 6.25 -4.99
CA SER A 58 33.38 5.80 -5.79
C SER A 58 34.43 5.04 -4.99
N ASN A 59 34.32 5.02 -3.65
CA ASN A 59 35.26 4.31 -2.79
C ASN A 59 35.18 2.80 -2.99
N PRO A 60 36.30 2.07 -2.82
CA PRO A 60 36.26 0.61 -2.82
C PRO A 60 35.26 0.03 -1.82
N VAL A 61 34.55 -1.02 -2.23
CA VAL A 61 33.47 -1.65 -1.49
C VAL A 61 34.03 -2.65 -0.46
N PRO A 62 33.76 -2.48 0.84
CA PRO A 62 34.12 -3.45 1.87
C PRO A 62 33.35 -4.77 1.72
N PRO A 63 33.86 -5.89 2.28
CA PRO A 63 35.11 -6.00 3.03
C PRO A 63 36.34 -6.21 2.15
N HIS A 64 36.18 -6.62 0.89
CA HIS A 64 37.27 -7.00 0.00
C HIS A 64 37.99 -5.83 -0.67
N GLN A 65 37.49 -4.60 -0.50
CA GLN A 65 38.07 -3.40 -1.10
C GLN A 65 38.10 -3.47 -2.63
N VAL A 66 37.04 -4.03 -3.23
CA VAL A 66 36.86 -4.11 -4.68
C VAL A 66 36.44 -2.72 -5.19
N PRO A 67 36.98 -2.20 -6.29
CA PRO A 67 36.51 -0.94 -6.88
C PRO A 67 34.99 -0.93 -7.06
N ALA A 68 34.33 0.20 -6.77
CA ALA A 68 32.87 0.31 -6.87
C ALA A 68 32.35 -0.04 -8.27
N SER A 69 33.08 0.34 -9.32
CA SER A 69 32.77 -0.05 -10.69
C SER A 69 32.80 -1.56 -10.87
N GLN A 70 33.87 -2.24 -10.47
CA GLN A 70 33.97 -3.70 -10.55
C GLN A 70 32.94 -4.44 -9.68
N TYR A 71 32.43 -3.79 -8.63
CA TYR A 71 31.44 -4.40 -7.76
C TYR A 71 30.01 -4.21 -8.29
N TYR A 72 29.66 -3.01 -8.74
CA TYR A 72 28.27 -2.64 -9.04
C TYR A 72 27.96 -2.44 -10.52
N ASP A 73 28.94 -2.17 -11.38
CA ASP A 73 28.68 -1.72 -12.74
C ASP A 73 28.29 -2.86 -13.66
N GLY A 74 27.20 -2.66 -14.39
CA GLY A 74 26.59 -3.71 -15.17
C GLY A 74 25.13 -3.47 -15.52
N VAL A 75 24.46 -4.53 -15.95
CA VAL A 75 23.03 -4.53 -16.25
C VAL A 75 22.30 -5.33 -15.18
N TYR A 76 21.34 -4.67 -14.52
CA TYR A 76 20.47 -5.27 -13.53
C TYR A 76 19.19 -5.68 -14.24
N LEU A 77 18.89 -6.97 -14.24
CA LEU A 77 17.67 -7.52 -14.78
C LEU A 77 16.69 -7.85 -13.67
N LYS A 78 15.42 -7.60 -13.93
CA LYS A 78 14.32 -8.08 -13.09
C LYS A 78 13.18 -8.50 -13.98
N TRP A 79 12.41 -9.50 -13.54
CA TRP A 79 11.22 -9.92 -14.27
C TRP A 79 9.97 -9.80 -13.41
N ARG A 80 8.91 -9.28 -14.03
CA ARG A 80 7.60 -9.08 -13.39
C ARG A 80 6.75 -10.34 -13.60
N LEU A 81 6.34 -10.94 -12.49
CA LEU A 81 5.53 -12.16 -12.54
C LEU A 81 4.14 -11.86 -13.11
N PRO A 82 3.56 -12.78 -13.90
CA PRO A 82 2.17 -12.71 -14.33
C PRO A 82 1.21 -12.53 -13.16
N ARG A 83 0.12 -11.78 -13.37
CA ARG A 83 -0.87 -11.42 -12.33
C ARG A 83 -1.38 -12.60 -11.52
N ALA A 84 -1.48 -13.78 -12.12
CA ALA A 84 -1.92 -15.00 -11.43
C ALA A 84 -1.05 -15.37 -10.21
N PHE A 85 0.25 -15.00 -10.22
CA PHE A 85 1.18 -15.25 -9.12
C PHE A 85 1.18 -14.15 -8.06
N THR A 86 0.77 -12.93 -8.41
CA THR A 86 0.73 -11.77 -7.52
C THR A 86 -0.67 -11.50 -6.96
N HIS A 87 -1.68 -12.30 -7.34
CA HIS A 87 -3.04 -12.22 -6.81
C HIS A 87 -3.22 -13.10 -5.56
N GLY A 88 -3.43 -12.46 -4.41
CA GLY A 88 -3.77 -13.13 -3.16
C GLY A 88 -5.22 -13.59 -3.13
N VAL A 89 -5.47 -14.79 -2.61
CA VAL A 89 -6.83 -15.32 -2.36
C VAL A 89 -7.01 -15.48 -0.86
N GLN A 90 -8.07 -14.87 -0.32
CA GLN A 90 -8.47 -15.08 1.06
C GLN A 90 -9.05 -16.48 1.23
N ASP A 91 -8.51 -17.24 2.17
CA ASP A 91 -9.15 -18.48 2.60
C ASP A 91 -10.45 -18.15 3.34
N SER A 92 -11.57 -18.69 2.88
CA SER A 92 -12.91 -18.33 3.37
C SER A 92 -13.20 -18.80 4.79
N VAL A 93 -12.39 -19.72 5.34
CA VAL A 93 -12.60 -20.31 6.67
C VAL A 93 -11.69 -19.64 7.70
N THR A 94 -10.41 -19.47 7.36
CA THR A 94 -9.38 -18.93 8.25
C THR A 94 -9.20 -17.42 8.09
N GLY A 95 -9.69 -16.83 7.00
CA GLY A 95 -9.46 -15.41 6.67
C GLY A 95 -8.04 -15.10 6.19
N THR A 96 -7.15 -16.10 6.11
CA THR A 96 -5.73 -15.91 5.78
C THR A 96 -5.54 -15.60 4.30
N MET A 97 -4.67 -14.64 3.97
CA MET A 97 -4.24 -14.40 2.58
C MET A 97 -3.28 -15.50 2.11
N CYS A 98 -3.63 -16.15 1.01
CA CYS A 98 -2.79 -17.15 0.35
C CYS A 98 -2.35 -16.66 -1.03
N PHE A 99 -1.05 -16.70 -1.31
CA PHE A 99 -0.47 -16.46 -2.63
C PHE A 99 0.00 -17.79 -3.25
N ARG A 100 -0.08 -17.90 -4.57
CA ARG A 100 0.43 -19.06 -5.31
C ARG A 100 1.96 -19.15 -5.18
N CYS A 101 2.48 -20.36 -5.33
CA CYS A 101 3.92 -20.54 -5.43
C CYS A 101 4.43 -19.95 -6.75
N ILE A 102 5.62 -19.39 -6.75
CA ILE A 102 6.27 -18.80 -7.93
C ILE A 102 7.40 -19.71 -8.44
N PRO A 103 7.77 -19.63 -9.72
CA PRO A 103 8.93 -20.35 -10.24
C PRO A 103 10.21 -19.99 -9.46
N ASN A 104 11.08 -20.98 -9.26
CA ASN A 104 12.29 -20.89 -8.44
C ASN A 104 13.56 -21.32 -9.19
N ARG A 105 13.45 -21.58 -10.49
CA ARG A 105 14.56 -21.83 -11.41
C ARG A 105 14.43 -20.90 -12.58
N TRP A 106 15.51 -20.23 -12.93
CA TRP A 106 15.55 -19.33 -14.09
C TRP A 106 16.83 -19.54 -14.85
N ILE A 107 16.77 -19.50 -16.17
CA ILE A 107 17.95 -19.28 -17.00
C ILE A 107 17.87 -17.87 -17.55
N VAL A 108 19.00 -17.17 -17.46
CA VAL A 108 19.24 -15.88 -18.07
C VAL A 108 20.25 -16.10 -19.19
N VAL A 109 19.92 -15.69 -20.42
CA VAL A 109 20.82 -15.73 -21.57
C VAL A 109 21.11 -14.30 -21.98
N ARG A 110 22.39 -13.93 -22.00
CA ARG A 110 22.88 -12.68 -22.58
C ARG A 110 23.36 -12.93 -23.99
N TYR A 111 22.84 -12.16 -24.93
CA TYR A 111 23.39 -12.00 -26.25
C TYR A 111 24.28 -10.76 -26.26
N GLY A 112 25.56 -10.93 -26.61
CA GLY A 112 26.61 -9.91 -26.53
C GLY A 112 27.51 -9.87 -27.76
N GLY A 113 28.44 -8.92 -27.78
CA GLY A 113 29.43 -8.76 -28.86
C GLY A 113 28.88 -8.05 -30.12
N PRO A 114 29.70 -8.01 -31.20
CA PRO A 114 29.36 -7.32 -32.44
C PRO A 114 28.02 -7.78 -33.04
N LEU A 115 27.19 -6.84 -33.50
CA LEU A 115 25.84 -7.13 -34.02
C LEU A 115 25.81 -8.13 -35.18
N ALA A 116 26.87 -8.20 -35.99
CA ALA A 116 26.98 -9.15 -37.10
C ALA A 116 27.38 -10.58 -36.66
N ALA A 117 27.92 -10.74 -35.45
CA ALA A 117 28.49 -11.99 -34.96
C ALA A 117 28.32 -12.10 -33.43
N ARG A 118 27.07 -12.11 -32.99
CA ARG A 118 26.68 -12.16 -31.57
C ARG A 118 27.10 -13.48 -30.93
N THR A 119 27.41 -13.46 -29.63
CA THR A 119 27.64 -14.65 -28.80
C THR A 119 26.59 -14.74 -27.70
N ALA A 120 26.36 -15.94 -27.18
CA ALA A 120 25.42 -16.20 -26.09
C ALA A 120 26.16 -16.73 -24.85
N THR A 121 25.97 -16.07 -23.71
CA THR A 121 26.42 -16.52 -22.38
C THR A 121 25.16 -16.77 -21.54
N ALA A 122 25.12 -17.83 -20.75
CA ALA A 122 23.96 -18.14 -19.92
C ALA A 122 24.33 -18.35 -18.45
N TRP A 123 23.38 -18.09 -17.57
CA TRP A 123 23.44 -18.35 -16.14
C TRP A 123 22.18 -19.06 -15.70
N ILE A 124 22.29 -19.87 -14.65
CA ILE A 124 21.14 -20.39 -13.91
C ILE A 124 21.00 -19.65 -12.58
N VAL A 125 19.80 -19.17 -12.30
CA VAL A 125 19.41 -18.57 -11.02
C VAL A 125 18.62 -19.61 -10.23
N GLU A 126 19.14 -19.96 -9.06
CA GLU A 126 18.48 -20.83 -8.10
C GLU A 126 17.86 -19.98 -6.99
N SER A 127 16.60 -19.56 -7.20
CA SER A 127 15.93 -18.61 -6.31
C SER A 127 15.78 -19.09 -4.87
N ASP A 128 15.74 -20.42 -4.66
CA ASP A 128 15.58 -21.05 -3.35
C ASP A 128 16.88 -21.65 -2.78
N TYR A 129 18.02 -21.38 -3.41
CA TYR A 129 19.29 -21.87 -2.88
C TYR A 129 19.54 -21.26 -1.51
N GLN A 130 19.58 -22.09 -0.46
CA GLN A 130 19.88 -21.66 0.89
C GLN A 130 21.38 -21.75 1.14
N TRP A 131 21.99 -20.63 1.49
CA TRP A 131 23.39 -20.63 1.90
C TRP A 131 23.56 -21.26 3.29
N PRO A 132 24.63 -22.04 3.51
CA PRO A 132 24.97 -22.53 4.84
C PRO A 132 25.09 -21.38 5.86
N GLN A 133 24.62 -21.60 7.10
CA GLN A 133 24.65 -20.59 8.17
C GLN A 133 26.06 -20.11 8.57
N THR A 134 27.10 -20.86 8.22
CA THR A 134 28.49 -20.40 8.35
C THR A 134 28.73 -19.34 7.27
N THR A 135 28.67 -18.07 7.66
CA THR A 135 28.91 -16.82 6.90
C THR A 135 29.10 -16.99 5.39
N PRO A 136 28.25 -16.41 4.53
CA PRO A 136 28.55 -16.32 3.11
C PRO A 136 29.99 -15.82 2.92
N GLN A 137 30.75 -16.44 2.02
CA GLN A 137 31.99 -15.81 1.54
C GLN A 137 31.61 -14.39 1.12
N PRO A 138 32.34 -13.35 1.54
CA PRO A 138 31.93 -12.01 1.17
C PRO A 138 31.98 -11.90 -0.36
N ALA A 139 30.89 -11.38 -0.93
CA ALA A 139 30.73 -11.28 -2.36
C ALA A 139 31.83 -10.40 -2.96
N MET A 140 32.40 -10.82 -4.09
CA MET A 140 33.40 -10.04 -4.83
C MET A 140 32.74 -9.00 -5.74
N ASN A 141 31.46 -9.17 -6.06
CA ASN A 141 30.64 -8.23 -6.81
C ASN A 141 29.15 -8.40 -6.48
N ALA A 142 28.30 -7.49 -6.98
CA ALA A 142 26.87 -7.49 -6.69
C ALA A 142 26.11 -8.71 -7.22
N ALA A 143 26.61 -9.41 -8.26
CA ALA A 143 25.98 -10.62 -8.79
C ALA A 143 26.08 -11.81 -7.82
N GLU A 144 27.05 -11.79 -6.90
CA GLU A 144 27.24 -12.83 -5.88
C GLU A 144 26.45 -12.55 -4.59
N VAL A 145 25.84 -11.37 -4.47
CA VAL A 145 25.08 -10.99 -3.26
C VAL A 145 23.77 -11.76 -3.21
N SER A 146 23.49 -12.39 -2.07
CA SER A 146 22.25 -13.11 -1.84
C SER A 146 21.21 -12.29 -1.08
N THR A 147 19.96 -12.67 -1.25
CA THR A 147 18.82 -12.04 -0.57
C THR A 147 18.67 -12.59 0.84
N ILE A 148 18.46 -11.73 1.84
CA ILE A 148 18.07 -12.20 3.17
C ILE A 148 16.62 -12.64 3.17
N TYR A 149 16.36 -13.82 3.71
CA TYR A 149 15.03 -14.39 3.84
C TYR A 149 14.82 -14.90 5.26
N VAL A 150 13.58 -15.13 5.65
CA VAL A 150 13.24 -15.68 6.96
C VAL A 150 12.24 -16.81 6.81
N GLN A 151 12.48 -17.90 7.53
CA GLN A 151 11.53 -18.98 7.69
C GLN A 151 11.16 -19.08 9.16
N GLY A 152 9.86 -19.04 9.42
CA GLY A 152 9.28 -19.40 10.71
C GLY A 152 8.67 -20.80 10.59
N ALA A 153 8.91 -21.66 11.58
CA ALA A 153 8.06 -22.80 11.85
C ALA A 153 7.32 -22.54 13.16
N ALA A 154 6.05 -22.95 13.23
CA ALA A 154 5.25 -22.83 14.44
C ALA A 154 6.02 -23.43 15.63
N GLY A 155 6.13 -22.67 16.72
CA GLY A 155 6.87 -23.12 17.91
C GLY A 155 8.37 -22.81 17.92
N THR A 156 8.93 -22.20 16.86
CA THR A 156 10.37 -21.87 16.77
C THR A 156 10.60 -20.40 16.41
N PRO A 157 11.59 -19.73 17.03
CA PRO A 157 11.97 -18.39 16.64
C PRO A 157 12.33 -18.32 15.15
N PRO A 158 11.89 -17.27 14.44
CA PRO A 158 12.20 -17.11 13.03
C PRO A 158 13.71 -17.03 12.86
N THR A 159 14.25 -17.79 11.91
CA THR A 159 15.68 -17.81 11.63
C THR A 159 15.91 -17.22 10.24
N ALA A 160 16.69 -16.15 10.20
CA ALA A 160 17.09 -15.54 8.94
C ALA A 160 18.24 -16.35 8.31
N PHE A 161 18.26 -16.38 6.98
CA PHE A 161 19.32 -16.98 6.18
C PHE A 161 19.45 -16.25 4.85
N TYR A 162 20.55 -16.47 4.16
CA TYR A 162 20.76 -15.94 2.82
C TYR A 162 20.26 -16.94 1.78
N MET A 163 19.53 -16.43 0.80
CA MET A 163 18.85 -17.19 -0.22
C MET A 163 19.14 -16.63 -1.61
N GLY A 164 19.16 -17.50 -2.61
CA GLY A 164 19.37 -17.11 -4.00
C GLY A 164 20.84 -17.14 -4.39
N ARG A 165 21.12 -17.68 -5.57
CA ARG A 165 22.43 -17.57 -6.23
C ARG A 165 22.25 -17.59 -7.74
N SER A 166 23.22 -17.01 -8.45
CA SER A 166 23.39 -17.20 -9.89
C SER A 166 24.69 -17.97 -10.14
N VAL A 167 24.68 -18.84 -11.15
CA VAL A 167 25.84 -19.65 -11.55
C VAL A 167 25.96 -19.58 -13.07
N GLU A 168 27.12 -19.20 -13.58
CA GLU A 168 27.39 -19.25 -15.02
C GLU A 168 27.29 -20.70 -15.52
N LEU A 169 26.60 -20.87 -16.64
CA LEU A 169 26.17 -22.17 -17.09
C LEU A 169 27.36 -22.97 -17.67
N GLY A 170 27.69 -24.06 -16.99
CA GLY A 170 28.63 -25.08 -17.43
C GLY A 170 28.04 -26.48 -17.22
N SER A 171 28.59 -27.23 -16.26
CA SER A 171 27.96 -28.47 -15.77
C SER A 171 27.03 -28.13 -14.60
N TRP A 172 25.71 -28.27 -14.80
CA TRP A 172 24.71 -28.04 -13.76
C TRP A 172 23.66 -29.17 -13.74
N SER A 173 23.28 -29.59 -12.54
CA SER A 173 22.22 -30.58 -12.33
C SER A 173 21.26 -30.09 -11.27
N GLU A 174 19.95 -30.25 -11.51
CA GLU A 174 18.91 -29.86 -10.56
C GLU A 174 19.16 -30.45 -9.15
N PRO A 175 19.36 -29.61 -8.11
CA PRO A 175 19.73 -30.07 -6.77
C PRO A 175 18.56 -30.60 -5.92
N GLY A 176 17.30 -30.43 -6.35
CA GLY A 176 16.13 -31.05 -5.69
C GLY A 176 15.62 -30.35 -4.42
N THR A 177 15.96 -29.08 -4.18
CA THR A 177 15.47 -28.28 -3.04
C THR A 177 14.08 -27.65 -3.26
N SER A 178 13.43 -27.30 -2.13
CA SER A 178 11.97 -27.32 -1.94
C SER A 178 11.34 -26.10 -1.24
N LEU A 179 12.02 -24.93 -1.17
CA LEU A 179 11.32 -23.74 -0.65
C LEU A 179 10.26 -23.30 -1.66
N ARG A 180 9.01 -23.36 -1.23
CA ARG A 180 7.86 -22.87 -1.99
C ARG A 180 7.75 -21.35 -1.85
N LEU A 181 8.53 -20.64 -2.66
CA LEU A 181 8.52 -19.19 -2.70
C LEU A 181 7.17 -18.67 -3.19
N ARG A 182 6.79 -17.48 -2.72
CA ARG A 182 5.58 -16.74 -3.10
C ARG A 182 5.97 -15.32 -3.50
N ALA A 183 5.07 -14.59 -4.16
CA ALA A 183 5.30 -13.20 -4.54
C ALA A 183 5.47 -12.24 -3.35
N VAL A 184 4.96 -12.63 -2.17
CA VAL A 184 5.10 -11.91 -0.90
C VAL A 184 5.93 -12.75 0.06
N ALA A 185 6.99 -12.17 0.60
CA ALA A 185 7.81 -12.79 1.65
C ALA A 185 7.29 -12.40 3.06
N PRO A 186 7.66 -13.13 4.13
CA PRO A 186 7.18 -12.82 5.48
C PRO A 186 7.49 -11.37 5.89
N GLY A 187 6.44 -10.60 6.21
CA GLY A 187 6.57 -9.17 6.54
C GLY A 187 7.08 -8.28 5.40
N ASN A 188 7.14 -8.77 4.17
CA ASN A 188 7.65 -8.04 3.01
C ASN A 188 6.72 -8.20 1.79
N PRO A 189 5.69 -7.34 1.67
CA PRO A 189 4.82 -7.32 0.49
C PRO A 189 5.50 -6.81 -0.78
N ALA A 190 6.70 -6.21 -0.70
CA ALA A 190 7.43 -5.67 -1.86
C ALA A 190 8.34 -6.70 -2.52
N PHE A 191 8.44 -7.91 -1.97
CA PHE A 191 9.45 -8.91 -2.31
C PHE A 191 9.56 -9.19 -3.81
N ALA A 192 8.45 -9.40 -4.52
CA ALA A 192 8.50 -9.68 -5.96
C ALA A 192 8.90 -8.48 -6.85
N PHE A 193 8.83 -7.26 -6.32
CA PHE A 193 8.96 -6.03 -7.11
C PHE A 193 10.26 -5.28 -6.84
N TYR A 194 10.68 -5.20 -5.58
CA TYR A 194 11.82 -4.40 -5.17
C TYR A 194 13.14 -5.18 -5.34
N GLN A 195 13.88 -4.85 -6.41
CA GLN A 195 15.10 -5.54 -6.83
C GLN A 195 16.13 -5.72 -5.70
N PRO A 196 16.41 -4.69 -4.85
CA PRO A 196 17.36 -4.86 -3.76
C PRO A 196 17.03 -6.05 -2.84
N GLN A 197 15.75 -6.38 -2.64
CA GLN A 197 15.30 -7.43 -1.72
C GLN A 197 14.96 -8.76 -2.41
N ASN A 198 15.32 -8.93 -3.69
CA ASN A 198 15.12 -10.18 -4.41
C ASN A 198 16.28 -10.55 -5.37
N ASN A 199 17.48 -10.02 -5.10
CA ASN A 199 18.70 -10.33 -5.85
C ASN A 199 18.94 -11.85 -5.91
N ASN A 200 19.19 -12.37 -7.10
CA ASN A 200 19.32 -13.81 -7.38
C ASN A 200 18.08 -14.65 -6.98
N VAL A 201 16.89 -14.03 -6.94
CA VAL A 201 15.60 -14.70 -6.73
C VAL A 201 14.67 -14.41 -7.91
N LEU A 202 14.35 -13.14 -8.13
CA LEU A 202 13.53 -12.63 -9.24
C LEU A 202 14.26 -11.54 -10.04
N SER A 203 15.56 -11.45 -9.82
CA SER A 203 16.47 -10.54 -10.51
C SER A 203 17.85 -11.18 -10.67
N PHE A 204 18.62 -10.60 -11.57
CA PHE A 204 19.97 -11.02 -11.93
C PHE A 204 20.82 -9.78 -12.21
N ILE A 205 22.11 -9.81 -11.88
CA ILE A 205 23.03 -8.72 -12.16
C ILE A 205 24.13 -9.26 -13.08
N ASP A 206 24.23 -8.69 -14.27
CA ASP A 206 25.32 -8.93 -15.21
C ASP A 206 26.40 -7.88 -15.00
N VAL A 207 27.48 -8.22 -14.29
CA VAL A 207 28.58 -7.29 -14.01
C VAL A 207 29.45 -7.13 -15.25
N LEU A 208 29.63 -5.89 -15.70
CA LEU A 208 30.23 -5.55 -16.99
C LEU A 208 31.31 -4.46 -16.90
N ALA A 209 31.83 -4.17 -15.71
CA ALA A 209 32.81 -3.10 -15.48
C ALA A 209 34.00 -3.12 -16.45
N ASP A 210 34.48 -4.32 -16.80
CA ASP A 210 35.63 -4.51 -17.71
C ASP A 210 35.22 -4.74 -19.18
N ALA A 211 33.92 -4.65 -19.52
CA ALA A 211 33.41 -4.89 -20.85
C ALA A 211 33.36 -3.61 -21.70
N GLU A 212 33.73 -3.72 -22.98
CA GLU A 212 33.59 -2.64 -23.95
C GLU A 212 32.11 -2.25 -24.17
N ALA A 213 31.90 -1.00 -24.60
CA ALA A 213 30.59 -0.49 -24.96
C ALA A 213 29.95 -1.34 -26.06
N GLN A 214 28.71 -1.79 -25.83
CA GLN A 214 28.02 -2.70 -26.73
C GLN A 214 26.51 -2.67 -26.49
N THR A 215 25.76 -3.12 -27.50
CA THR A 215 24.31 -3.36 -27.36
C THR A 215 24.09 -4.80 -26.90
N LEU A 216 23.31 -5.02 -25.85
CA LEU A 216 23.02 -6.32 -25.24
C LEU A 216 21.54 -6.65 -25.40
N SER A 217 21.23 -7.95 -25.42
CA SER A 217 19.86 -8.43 -25.35
C SER A 217 19.83 -9.59 -24.35
N TYR A 218 18.76 -9.70 -23.58
CA TYR A 218 18.62 -10.75 -22.58
C TYR A 218 17.32 -11.51 -22.79
N GLN A 219 17.39 -12.83 -22.62
CA GLN A 219 16.24 -13.72 -22.54
C GLN A 219 16.23 -14.36 -21.16
N VAL A 220 15.06 -14.42 -20.53
CA VAL A 220 14.86 -15.11 -19.25
C VAL A 220 13.78 -16.15 -19.42
N PHE A 221 14.05 -17.37 -18.97
CA PHE A 221 13.03 -18.41 -18.89
C PHE A 221 13.02 -19.11 -17.52
N GLY A 222 11.83 -19.29 -16.96
CA GLY A 222 11.63 -19.79 -15.60
C GLY A 222 10.70 -20.97 -15.50
N TRP A 223 11.00 -21.88 -14.57
CA TRP A 223 10.17 -23.05 -14.28
C TRP A 223 10.20 -23.41 -12.80
N PHE A 224 9.33 -24.33 -12.40
CA PHE A 224 9.31 -24.89 -11.05
C PHE A 224 10.27 -26.08 -10.95
N SER A 225 11.08 -26.15 -9.89
CA SER A 225 11.97 -27.30 -9.63
C SER A 225 11.23 -28.64 -9.42
N ALA A 226 9.89 -28.63 -9.29
CA ALA A 226 9.03 -29.81 -9.19
C ALA A 226 7.81 -29.72 -10.14
N THR A 227 7.12 -30.84 -10.37
CA THR A 227 5.88 -30.92 -11.17
C THR A 227 4.76 -30.01 -10.62
N LEU A 228 3.80 -29.66 -11.48
CA LEU A 228 2.70 -28.74 -11.16
C LEU A 228 1.97 -29.07 -9.85
N PRO A 229 1.32 -28.06 -9.22
CA PRO A 229 0.47 -28.27 -8.05
C PRO A 229 -0.54 -29.41 -8.27
N LYS A 230 -0.78 -30.18 -7.20
CA LYS A 230 -1.68 -31.35 -7.17
C LYS A 230 -3.13 -31.03 -7.59
N ASP A 231 -3.51 -29.75 -7.59
CA ASP A 231 -4.87 -29.28 -7.88
C ASP A 231 -5.04 -28.77 -9.33
N THR A 232 -4.10 -29.10 -10.23
CA THR A 232 -4.24 -28.80 -11.66
C THR A 232 -5.34 -29.67 -12.26
N ASP A 233 -6.28 -29.05 -12.97
CA ASP A 233 -7.41 -29.74 -13.62
C ASP A 233 -6.88 -30.80 -14.60
N PRO A 234 -7.20 -32.09 -14.40
CA PRO A 234 -6.70 -33.19 -15.22
C PRO A 234 -7.23 -33.20 -16.65
N THR A 235 -8.12 -32.28 -17.03
CA THR A 235 -8.63 -32.11 -18.39
C THR A 235 -7.85 -31.08 -19.21
N LEU A 236 -6.93 -30.33 -18.60
CA LEU A 236 -6.04 -29.39 -19.28
C LEU A 236 -4.90 -30.14 -19.98
N THR A 237 -4.51 -29.69 -21.17
CA THR A 237 -3.55 -30.39 -22.04
C THR A 237 -2.08 -30.12 -21.74
N ALA A 238 -1.76 -29.15 -20.87
CA ALA A 238 -0.39 -28.84 -20.46
C ALA A 238 -0.14 -29.27 -19.01
N ASP A 239 0.77 -30.22 -18.82
CA ASP A 239 1.13 -30.77 -17.51
C ASP A 239 2.16 -29.91 -16.74
N TRP A 240 2.64 -28.81 -17.36
CA TRP A 240 3.53 -27.79 -16.76
C TRP A 240 3.60 -26.49 -17.57
N SER A 241 4.18 -25.44 -16.98
CA SER A 241 4.35 -24.12 -17.62
C SER A 241 5.80 -23.64 -17.55
N ILE A 242 6.19 -22.84 -18.53
CA ILE A 242 7.45 -22.12 -18.58
C ILE A 242 7.16 -20.63 -18.74
N LEU A 243 7.76 -19.80 -17.90
CA LEU A 243 7.65 -18.35 -18.04
C LEU A 243 8.78 -17.86 -18.95
N THR A 244 8.50 -16.94 -19.87
CA THR A 244 9.49 -16.41 -20.82
C THR A 244 9.37 -14.91 -20.96
N GLY A 245 10.49 -14.21 -20.95
CA GLY A 245 10.54 -12.78 -21.24
C GLY A 245 11.88 -12.37 -21.85
N TYR A 246 11.89 -11.21 -22.51
CA TYR A 246 12.97 -10.72 -23.32
C TYR A 246 13.13 -9.22 -23.13
N VAL A 247 14.37 -8.75 -23.05
CA VAL A 247 14.69 -7.32 -23.17
C VAL A 247 15.77 -7.15 -24.23
N THR A 248 15.53 -6.26 -25.19
CA THR A 248 16.37 -6.10 -26.39
C THR A 248 16.98 -4.71 -26.46
N GLY A 249 18.15 -4.59 -27.08
CA GLY A 249 18.73 -3.27 -27.37
C GLY A 249 19.32 -2.53 -26.17
N VAL A 250 19.63 -3.21 -25.06
CA VAL A 250 20.21 -2.60 -23.86
C VAL A 250 21.59 -2.02 -24.18
N ALA A 251 21.75 -0.70 -24.12
CA ALA A 251 23.02 -0.06 -24.46
C ALA A 251 23.96 0.00 -23.24
N TRP A 252 24.90 -0.94 -23.14
CA TRP A 252 25.97 -0.91 -22.15
C TRP A 252 27.09 0.04 -22.58
N GLN A 253 27.46 0.99 -21.73
CA GLN A 253 28.64 1.85 -21.87
C GLN A 253 28.96 2.59 -20.56
N THR A 254 30.20 3.09 -20.43
CA THR A 254 30.72 3.74 -19.21
C THR A 254 31.00 5.23 -19.35
N ALA A 255 30.88 5.80 -20.55
CA ALA A 255 31.26 7.17 -20.88
C ALA A 255 30.16 8.22 -20.63
N ASP A 256 28.89 7.85 -20.85
CA ASP A 256 27.73 8.74 -20.79
C ASP A 256 26.69 8.21 -19.78
N LEU A 257 25.85 9.12 -19.25
CA LEU A 257 24.71 8.73 -18.43
C LEU A 257 23.65 8.07 -19.33
N PRO A 258 23.20 6.83 -19.05
CA PRO A 258 22.07 6.23 -19.77
C PRO A 258 20.81 7.10 -19.65
N PRO A 259 19.94 7.13 -20.68
CA PRO A 259 18.62 7.76 -20.56
C PRO A 259 17.85 7.17 -19.37
N SER A 260 16.96 7.94 -18.74
CA SER A 260 16.16 7.47 -17.61
C SER A 260 14.76 8.07 -17.63
N ASP A 261 13.78 7.26 -17.25
CA ASP A 261 12.38 7.66 -17.08
C ASP A 261 12.11 8.30 -15.71
N LYS A 262 13.12 8.35 -14.84
CA LYS A 262 13.03 8.97 -13.53
C LYS A 262 12.62 10.45 -13.67
N PRO A 263 11.58 10.91 -12.96
CA PRO A 263 11.16 12.30 -12.97
C PRO A 263 12.33 13.25 -12.66
N SER A 264 12.47 14.30 -13.47
CA SER A 264 13.49 15.33 -13.26
C SER A 264 12.95 16.49 -12.43
N ASP A 265 13.80 17.07 -11.59
CA ASP A 265 13.47 18.24 -10.76
C ASP A 265 13.08 19.50 -11.58
N THR A 266 13.33 19.49 -12.90
CA THR A 266 13.17 20.66 -13.78
C THR A 266 11.94 20.61 -14.70
N GLY A 267 11.32 19.43 -14.88
CA GLY A 267 10.22 19.23 -15.84
C GLY A 267 8.82 19.25 -15.24
N SER A 268 8.64 18.58 -14.08
CA SER A 268 7.37 18.47 -13.36
C SER A 268 7.66 18.25 -11.86
N PRO A 269 7.51 19.27 -10.99
CA PRO A 269 7.80 19.09 -9.58
C PRO A 269 6.78 18.14 -8.95
N VAL A 270 7.30 17.16 -8.20
CA VAL A 270 6.48 16.22 -7.45
C VAL A 270 5.69 17.00 -6.39
N SER A 271 4.37 16.90 -6.44
CA SER A 271 3.45 17.59 -5.55
C SER A 271 2.95 16.64 -4.46
N ILE A 272 2.86 17.12 -3.23
CA ILE A 272 2.40 16.35 -2.07
C ILE A 272 1.16 17.01 -1.48
N ALA A 273 0.13 16.21 -1.19
CA ALA A 273 -1.03 16.63 -0.41
C ALA A 273 -1.28 15.62 0.71
N VAL A 274 -1.79 16.09 1.86
CA VAL A 274 -2.11 15.25 3.01
C VAL A 274 -3.51 15.60 3.50
N GLY A 275 -4.32 14.58 3.80
CA GLY A 275 -5.65 14.71 4.38
C GLY A 275 -5.92 13.62 5.41
N ASN A 276 -7.04 13.69 6.15
CA ASN A 276 -7.46 12.55 6.98
C ASN A 276 -7.95 11.38 6.10
N THR A 277 -8.36 11.70 4.86
CA THR A 277 -8.75 10.72 3.83
C THR A 277 -8.13 11.03 2.48
N ALA A 278 -8.20 10.06 1.57
CA ALA A 278 -7.81 10.26 0.18
C ALA A 278 -8.68 11.31 -0.54
N VAL A 279 -9.94 11.48 -0.10
CA VAL A 279 -10.89 12.46 -0.66
C VAL A 279 -10.40 13.88 -0.40
N GLU A 280 -10.13 14.22 0.87
CA GLU A 280 -9.59 15.53 1.25
C GLU A 280 -8.24 15.78 0.59
N GLY A 281 -7.35 14.79 0.62
CA GLY A 281 -6.02 14.92 0.04
C GLY A 281 -6.07 15.15 -1.48
N LEU A 282 -7.00 14.50 -2.20
CA LEU A 282 -7.20 14.74 -3.63
C LEU A 282 -7.82 16.12 -3.90
N THR A 283 -8.84 16.52 -3.12
CA THR A 283 -9.46 17.84 -3.26
C THR A 283 -8.46 18.95 -3.02
N ALA A 284 -7.64 18.84 -1.96
CA ALA A 284 -6.57 19.80 -1.67
C ALA A 284 -5.55 19.88 -2.81
N LEU A 285 -5.10 18.73 -3.33
CA LEU A 285 -4.16 18.66 -4.45
C LEU A 285 -4.71 19.34 -5.71
N VAL A 286 -5.92 18.95 -6.13
CA VAL A 286 -6.56 19.44 -7.37
C VAL A 286 -6.85 20.94 -7.26
N THR A 287 -7.39 21.40 -6.12
CA THR A 287 -7.70 22.81 -5.90
C THR A 287 -6.45 23.68 -5.92
N ALA A 288 -5.37 23.23 -5.27
CA ALA A 288 -4.09 23.94 -5.28
C ALA A 288 -3.48 24.01 -6.70
N GLN A 289 -3.51 22.89 -7.45
CA GLN A 289 -3.02 22.84 -8.83
C GLN A 289 -3.86 23.70 -9.78
N ALA A 290 -5.18 23.74 -9.61
CA ALA A 290 -6.08 24.59 -10.38
C ALA A 290 -5.77 26.08 -10.10
N ALA A 291 -5.69 26.46 -8.83
CA ALA A 291 -5.36 27.82 -8.41
C ALA A 291 -4.00 28.28 -8.97
N ALA A 292 -2.97 27.43 -8.93
CA ALA A 292 -1.66 27.71 -9.51
C ALA A 292 -1.70 27.97 -11.03
N LYS A 293 -2.70 27.42 -11.74
CA LYS A 293 -2.95 27.63 -13.17
C LYS A 293 -3.98 28.73 -13.45
N GLY A 294 -4.47 29.44 -12.44
CA GLY A 294 -5.52 30.45 -12.58
C GLY A 294 -6.89 29.88 -12.94
N ALA A 295 -7.13 28.61 -12.63
CA ALA A 295 -8.43 27.95 -12.77
C ALA A 295 -9.07 27.78 -11.39
N GLU A 296 -10.39 27.64 -11.36
CA GLU A 296 -11.15 27.32 -10.16
C GLU A 296 -11.80 25.94 -10.32
N VAL A 297 -11.78 25.16 -9.24
CA VAL A 297 -12.47 23.87 -9.13
C VAL A 297 -13.40 23.98 -7.93
N ASP A 298 -14.64 23.54 -8.10
CA ASP A 298 -15.60 23.46 -7.02
C ASP A 298 -15.25 22.27 -6.12
N ALA A 299 -14.70 22.59 -4.94
CA ALA A 299 -14.24 21.59 -3.97
C ALA A 299 -15.40 20.78 -3.39
N GLU A 300 -16.54 21.42 -3.09
CA GLU A 300 -17.72 20.74 -2.55
C GLU A 300 -18.30 19.77 -3.58
N LEU A 301 -18.36 20.18 -4.86
CA LEU A 301 -18.80 19.30 -5.93
C LEU A 301 -17.86 18.10 -6.13
N LEU A 302 -16.55 18.31 -6.07
CA LEU A 302 -15.55 17.25 -6.19
C LEU A 302 -15.63 16.25 -5.02
N GLU A 303 -15.81 16.75 -3.80
CA GLU A 303 -16.01 15.91 -2.61
C GLU A 303 -17.33 15.14 -2.67
N ALA A 304 -18.42 15.81 -3.06
CA ALA A 304 -19.72 15.16 -3.23
C ALA A 304 -19.67 14.05 -4.28
N PHE A 305 -18.99 14.27 -5.41
CA PHE A 305 -18.77 13.23 -6.41
C PHE A 305 -17.97 12.04 -5.83
N GLN A 306 -16.89 12.32 -5.10
CA GLN A 306 -16.07 11.30 -4.45
C GLN A 306 -16.77 10.57 -3.31
N LEU A 307 -17.83 11.11 -2.73
CA LEU A 307 -18.61 10.50 -1.65
C LEU A 307 -19.96 9.93 -2.10
N ASP A 308 -20.27 10.01 -3.40
CA ASP A 308 -21.56 9.63 -3.99
C ASP A 308 -22.74 10.41 -3.37
N MET A 309 -22.57 11.73 -3.27
CA MET A 309 -23.50 12.66 -2.61
C MET A 309 -23.98 13.80 -3.52
N LEU A 310 -23.84 13.66 -4.85
CA LEU A 310 -24.33 14.68 -5.77
C LEU A 310 -25.83 15.00 -5.58
N PRO A 311 -26.74 14.01 -5.40
CA PRO A 311 -28.16 14.29 -5.19
C PRO A 311 -28.45 15.03 -3.87
N GLU A 312 -27.67 14.75 -2.82
CA GLU A 312 -27.77 15.39 -1.52
C GLU A 312 -27.23 16.82 -1.56
N LEU A 313 -26.19 17.08 -2.35
CA LEU A 313 -25.61 18.43 -2.49
C LEU A 313 -26.63 19.44 -3.06
N ASP A 314 -27.54 18.98 -3.94
CA ASP A 314 -28.62 19.81 -4.50
C ASP A 314 -29.74 20.17 -3.50
N GLN A 315 -29.73 19.58 -2.29
CA GLN A 315 -30.71 19.89 -1.24
C GLN A 315 -30.37 21.20 -0.52
N PRO A 316 -31.36 21.88 0.10
CA PRO A 316 -31.11 23.15 0.82
C PRO A 316 -30.05 23.09 1.93
N ASP A 317 -29.86 21.92 2.54
CA ASP A 317 -28.88 21.61 3.58
C ASP A 317 -27.71 20.73 3.08
N GLY A 318 -27.56 20.58 1.75
CA GLY A 318 -26.61 19.67 1.12
C GLY A 318 -25.16 19.88 1.55
N ALA A 319 -24.70 21.13 1.66
CA ALA A 319 -23.34 21.44 2.11
C ALA A 319 -23.07 20.96 3.55
N ALA A 320 -24.07 21.03 4.44
CA ALA A 320 -23.93 20.55 5.81
C ALA A 320 -23.93 19.01 5.87
N LEU A 321 -24.77 18.35 5.06
CA LEU A 321 -24.80 16.90 4.93
C LEU A 321 -23.47 16.35 4.37
N LEU A 322 -22.91 17.03 3.37
CA LEU A 322 -21.61 16.72 2.81
C LEU A 322 -20.50 16.85 3.86
N ALA A 323 -20.47 17.96 4.60
CA ALA A 323 -19.50 18.18 5.66
C ALA A 323 -19.60 17.10 6.77
N GLU A 324 -20.82 16.70 7.15
CA GLU A 324 -21.03 15.61 8.10
C GLU A 324 -20.51 14.27 7.57
N LYS A 325 -20.79 13.94 6.30
CA LYS A 325 -20.29 12.69 5.68
C LYS A 325 -18.78 12.69 5.56
N LEU A 326 -18.18 13.82 5.14
CA LEU A 326 -16.75 13.98 5.02
C LEU A 326 -16.10 13.79 6.39
N HIS A 327 -16.57 14.47 7.43
CA HIS A 327 -16.07 14.29 8.79
C HIS A 327 -16.25 12.85 9.29
N ALA A 328 -17.40 12.22 9.04
CA ALA A 328 -17.62 10.81 9.39
C ALA A 328 -16.62 9.86 8.69
N SER A 329 -16.17 10.21 7.47
CA SER A 329 -15.17 9.42 6.73
C SER A 329 -13.77 9.44 7.35
N PHE A 330 -13.50 10.38 8.27
CA PHE A 330 -12.22 10.43 8.99
C PHE A 330 -12.07 9.27 9.97
N PHE A 331 -13.18 8.61 10.31
CA PHE A 331 -13.22 7.60 11.34
C PHE A 331 -13.59 6.23 10.78
N LYS A 332 -12.83 5.22 11.20
CA LYS A 332 -13.23 3.83 11.12
C LYS A 332 -14.32 3.57 12.15
N ARG A 333 -15.40 2.93 11.71
CA ARG A 333 -16.54 2.55 12.57
C ARG A 333 -16.35 1.13 13.09
N PHE A 334 -16.50 0.96 14.40
CA PHE A 334 -16.54 -0.34 15.07
C PHE A 334 -17.94 -0.61 15.61
N SER A 335 -18.42 -1.85 15.46
CA SER A 335 -19.74 -2.22 15.94
C SER A 335 -19.86 -2.00 17.44
N GLY A 336 -20.94 -1.34 17.88
CA GLY A 336 -21.32 -1.26 19.29
C GLY A 336 -21.98 -2.52 19.82
N GLY A 337 -22.26 -3.48 18.94
CA GLY A 337 -23.16 -4.59 19.21
C GLY A 337 -24.51 -4.41 18.52
N TYR A 338 -25.53 -5.07 19.07
CA TYR A 338 -26.86 -5.09 18.48
C TYR A 338 -27.95 -4.82 19.51
N THR A 339 -29.10 -4.38 19.03
CA THR A 339 -30.36 -4.34 19.79
C THR A 339 -31.44 -5.09 19.02
N TRP A 340 -32.45 -5.54 19.72
CA TRP A 340 -33.59 -6.28 19.18
C TRP A 340 -34.86 -5.46 19.36
N ASP A 341 -35.61 -5.32 18.26
CA ASP A 341 -36.86 -4.59 18.19
C ASP A 341 -37.96 -5.50 17.64
N ILE A 342 -39.21 -5.29 18.07
CA ILE A 342 -40.37 -5.93 17.46
C ILE A 342 -41.19 -4.87 16.74
N VAL A 343 -41.28 -5.02 15.43
CA VAL A 343 -42.01 -4.11 14.54
C VAL A 343 -43.24 -4.80 13.96
N ASP A 344 -44.21 -4.01 13.50
CA ASP A 344 -45.34 -4.55 12.76
C ASP A 344 -44.88 -5.13 11.43
N ALA A 345 -45.46 -6.26 11.04
CA ALA A 345 -45.27 -6.81 9.72
C ALA A 345 -45.84 -5.83 8.67
N PRO A 346 -45.28 -5.79 7.44
CA PRO A 346 -45.78 -4.89 6.39
C PRO A 346 -47.30 -5.04 6.18
N GLY A 347 -48.05 -3.96 6.40
CA GLY A 347 -49.51 -3.93 6.23
C GLY A 347 -50.33 -4.53 7.38
N ALA A 348 -49.70 -4.86 8.51
CA ALA A 348 -50.40 -5.34 9.70
C ALA A 348 -50.96 -4.19 10.56
N GLU A 349 -52.11 -4.42 11.18
CA GLU A 349 -52.69 -3.53 12.18
C GLU A 349 -51.97 -3.68 13.54
N PRO A 350 -51.90 -2.61 14.36
CA PRO A 350 -51.27 -2.67 15.68
C PRO A 350 -51.90 -3.73 16.60
N VAL A 351 -51.05 -4.49 17.29
CA VAL A 351 -51.48 -5.55 18.23
C VAL A 351 -52.06 -5.01 19.54
N SER A 352 -52.77 -5.87 20.27
CA SER A 352 -53.40 -5.50 21.54
C SER A 352 -52.37 -5.12 22.62
N LYS A 353 -52.78 -4.29 23.58
CA LYS A 353 -51.92 -3.92 24.74
C LYS A 353 -51.43 -5.12 25.55
N ALA A 354 -52.22 -6.20 25.60
CA ALA A 354 -51.83 -7.43 26.30
C ALA A 354 -50.69 -8.15 25.57
N GLU A 355 -50.72 -8.18 24.22
CA GLU A 355 -49.63 -8.76 23.44
C GLU A 355 -48.37 -7.90 23.52
N LEU A 356 -48.50 -6.56 23.44
CA LEU A 356 -47.36 -5.66 23.64
C LEU A 356 -46.67 -5.88 25.00
N ALA A 357 -47.43 -6.12 26.07
CA ALA A 357 -46.86 -6.40 27.39
C ALA A 357 -46.12 -7.75 27.44
N LYS A 358 -46.66 -8.78 26.77
CA LYS A 358 -46.02 -10.10 26.64
C LYS A 358 -44.74 -10.01 25.80
N GLU A 359 -44.79 -9.32 24.66
CA GLU A 359 -43.64 -9.03 23.79
C GLU A 359 -42.52 -8.33 24.57
N LEU A 360 -42.85 -7.28 25.32
CA LEU A 360 -41.88 -6.48 26.06
C LEU A 360 -41.12 -7.31 27.11
N GLN A 361 -41.77 -8.30 27.75
CA GLN A 361 -41.15 -9.10 28.80
C GLN A 361 -39.96 -9.92 28.29
N TRP A 362 -40.13 -10.70 27.22
CA TRP A 362 -39.04 -11.52 26.68
C TRP A 362 -38.10 -10.71 25.80
N LEU A 363 -38.58 -9.66 25.12
CA LEU A 363 -37.71 -8.75 24.36
C LEU A 363 -36.70 -8.04 25.27
N THR A 364 -37.14 -7.66 26.49
CA THR A 364 -36.24 -7.09 27.50
C THR A 364 -35.16 -8.09 27.90
N ALA A 365 -35.52 -9.37 28.13
CA ALA A 365 -34.56 -10.41 28.46
C ALA A 365 -33.57 -10.69 27.30
N LEU A 366 -34.06 -10.69 26.05
CA LEU A 366 -33.22 -10.84 24.86
C LEU A 366 -32.24 -9.67 24.72
N ASN A 367 -32.70 -8.43 24.89
CA ASN A 367 -31.84 -7.25 24.85
C ASN A 367 -30.82 -7.22 26.00
N GLN A 368 -31.17 -7.71 27.19
CA GLN A 368 -30.22 -7.88 28.29
C GLN A 368 -29.14 -8.92 27.97
N ALA A 369 -29.54 -10.07 27.39
CA ALA A 369 -28.60 -11.09 26.95
C ALA A 369 -27.67 -10.58 25.84
N GLN A 370 -28.22 -9.85 24.87
CA GLN A 370 -27.45 -9.22 23.79
C GLN A 370 -26.45 -8.18 24.33
N ALA A 371 -26.88 -7.31 25.24
CA ALA A 371 -26.01 -6.30 25.85
C ALA A 371 -24.89 -6.93 26.69
N ALA A 372 -25.18 -8.03 27.41
CA ALA A 372 -24.18 -8.80 28.14
C ALA A 372 -23.14 -9.39 27.18
N LEU A 373 -23.58 -10.12 26.14
CA LEU A 373 -22.70 -10.67 25.12
C LEU A 373 -21.81 -9.61 24.46
N ASP A 374 -22.39 -8.47 24.06
CA ASP A 374 -21.64 -7.40 23.40
C ASP A 374 -20.58 -6.78 24.34
N ALA A 375 -20.89 -6.65 25.63
CA ALA A 375 -19.93 -6.21 26.64
C ALA A 375 -18.82 -7.23 26.88
N ASP A 376 -19.17 -8.51 26.92
CA ASP A 376 -18.25 -9.62 27.16
C ASP A 376 -17.34 -9.92 25.96
N ILE A 377 -17.80 -9.68 24.72
CA ILE A 377 -16.96 -9.68 23.52
C ILE A 377 -15.90 -8.57 23.60
N ARG A 378 -16.29 -7.35 23.98
CA ARG A 378 -15.31 -6.25 24.15
C ARG A 378 -14.32 -6.52 25.27
N LEU A 379 -14.77 -7.13 26.37
CA LEU A 379 -13.88 -7.55 27.45
C LEU A 379 -12.89 -8.61 26.97
N LEU A 380 -13.35 -9.58 26.18
CA LEU A 380 -12.48 -10.59 25.57
C LEU A 380 -11.39 -9.94 24.72
N THR A 381 -11.75 -9.02 23.82
CA THR A 381 -10.79 -8.27 23.00
C THR A 381 -9.74 -7.54 23.86
N SER A 382 -10.17 -6.89 24.95
CA SER A 382 -9.24 -6.20 25.87
C SER A 382 -8.29 -7.17 26.58
N LEU A 383 -8.78 -8.31 27.05
CA LEU A 383 -7.95 -9.33 27.70
C LEU A 383 -6.98 -9.99 26.72
N GLN A 384 -7.41 -10.21 25.47
CA GLN A 384 -6.58 -10.75 24.40
C GLN A 384 -5.42 -9.82 24.04
N MET A 385 -5.68 -8.51 23.94
CA MET A 385 -4.64 -7.49 23.76
C MET A 385 -3.66 -7.47 24.94
N GLN A 386 -4.15 -7.54 26.19
CA GLN A 386 -3.27 -7.64 27.37
C GLN A 386 -2.42 -8.91 27.36
N LEU A 387 -2.97 -10.03 26.89
CA LEU A 387 -2.23 -11.29 26.73
C LEU A 387 -1.14 -11.17 25.67
N TYR A 388 -1.43 -10.52 24.54
CA TYR A 388 -0.45 -10.21 23.50
C TYR A 388 0.70 -9.37 24.05
N GLU A 389 0.40 -8.27 24.76
CA GLU A 389 1.43 -7.43 25.38
C GLU A 389 2.26 -8.20 26.42
N MET A 390 1.62 -9.07 27.21
CA MET A 390 2.30 -9.91 28.19
C MET A 390 3.25 -10.88 27.51
N TRP A 391 2.81 -11.50 26.41
CA TRP A 391 3.66 -12.36 25.58
C TRP A 391 4.84 -11.58 25.00
N TRP A 392 4.62 -10.38 24.47
CA TRP A 392 5.67 -9.52 23.94
C TRP A 392 6.71 -9.16 25.02
N LYS A 393 6.27 -8.76 26.22
CA LYS A 393 7.15 -8.48 27.37
C LYS A 393 7.98 -9.71 27.77
N TYR A 394 7.39 -10.91 27.76
CA TYR A 394 8.10 -12.16 28.02
C TYR A 394 9.16 -12.47 26.95
N THR A 395 8.80 -12.32 25.67
CA THR A 395 9.68 -12.56 24.52
C THR A 395 10.86 -11.59 24.53
N CYS A 396 10.60 -10.32 24.84
CA CYS A 396 11.59 -9.25 24.82
C CYS A 396 12.25 -9.00 26.18
N TRP A 397 12.07 -9.90 27.15
CA TRP A 397 12.65 -9.79 28.49
C TRP A 397 14.17 -9.54 28.48
N HIS A 398 14.87 -10.11 27.50
CA HIS A 398 16.31 -9.92 27.35
C HIS A 398 16.74 -8.46 27.09
N LEU A 399 15.83 -7.61 26.57
CA LEU A 399 16.06 -6.17 26.37
C LEU A 399 15.83 -5.33 27.64
N ALA A 400 15.10 -5.87 28.62
CA ALA A 400 14.66 -5.13 29.79
C ALA A 400 15.80 -4.76 30.76
N GLY A 401 16.99 -5.38 30.59
CA GLY A 401 18.09 -5.33 31.56
C GLY A 401 17.76 -6.11 32.84
N PRO A 402 18.70 -6.26 33.79
CA PRO A 402 18.37 -6.85 35.09
C PRO A 402 17.35 -5.94 35.80
N PRO A 403 16.16 -6.44 36.17
CA PRO A 403 15.21 -5.63 36.93
C PRO A 403 15.87 -5.26 38.27
N PRO A 404 15.85 -3.97 38.67
CA PRO A 404 16.34 -3.59 39.99
C PRO A 404 15.53 -4.38 41.03
N ALA A 405 16.16 -4.77 42.15
CA ALA A 405 15.52 -5.48 43.26
C ALA A 405 14.25 -4.79 43.85
N LYS A 406 13.93 -3.58 43.37
CA LYS A 406 12.80 -2.74 43.75
C LYS A 406 11.51 -3.01 42.98
N VAL A 407 11.56 -3.52 41.74
CA VAL A 407 10.34 -3.93 41.04
C VAL A 407 9.94 -5.30 41.56
N LYS A 408 8.86 -5.34 42.34
CA LYS A 408 8.40 -6.56 42.98
C LYS A 408 7.42 -7.31 42.08
N GLY A 409 7.65 -8.60 41.90
CA GLY A 409 6.68 -9.53 41.33
C GLY A 409 5.55 -9.86 42.31
N PRO A 410 4.66 -10.78 41.92
CA PRO A 410 3.45 -11.12 42.70
C PRO A 410 3.72 -11.60 44.13
N THR A 411 4.91 -12.15 44.40
CA THR A 411 5.31 -12.68 45.71
C THR A 411 6.02 -11.66 46.61
N GLY A 412 6.21 -10.41 46.14
CA GLY A 412 7.03 -9.42 46.83
C GLY A 412 8.55 -9.60 46.62
N ALA A 413 8.97 -10.68 45.96
CA ALA A 413 10.33 -10.87 45.45
C ALA A 413 10.58 -10.02 44.19
N PRO A 414 11.83 -9.78 43.77
CA PRO A 414 12.11 -9.12 42.49
C PRO A 414 11.40 -9.82 41.32
N LEU A 415 10.82 -9.04 40.39
CA LEU A 415 10.17 -9.56 39.20
C LEU A 415 11.14 -10.40 38.35
N THR A 416 10.70 -11.57 37.91
CA THR A 416 11.47 -12.51 37.09
C THR A 416 10.80 -12.75 35.74
N ARG A 417 11.54 -13.33 34.79
CA ARG A 417 10.97 -13.79 33.52
C ARG A 417 9.91 -14.88 33.73
N ASP A 418 10.09 -15.74 34.73
CA ASP A 418 9.16 -16.83 35.06
C ASP A 418 7.82 -16.29 35.58
N ASP A 419 7.82 -15.13 36.25
CA ASP A 419 6.58 -14.45 36.62
C ASP A 419 5.75 -14.07 35.38
N LEU A 420 6.40 -13.61 34.31
CA LEU A 420 5.73 -13.32 33.03
C LEU A 420 5.29 -14.61 32.34
N LEU A 421 6.14 -15.65 32.32
CA LEU A 421 5.79 -16.95 31.74
C LEU A 421 4.55 -17.54 32.39
N ASN A 422 4.43 -17.43 33.72
CA ASN A 422 3.25 -17.88 34.46
C ASN A 422 1.98 -17.16 33.99
N GLN A 423 2.04 -15.86 33.68
CA GLN A 423 0.87 -15.12 33.18
C GLN A 423 0.35 -15.63 31.82
N LEU A 424 1.20 -16.31 31.05
CA LEU A 424 0.85 -16.91 29.75
C LEU A 424 0.20 -18.30 29.88
N GLN A 425 0.09 -18.85 31.09
CA GLN A 425 -0.41 -20.22 31.30
C GLN A 425 -1.93 -20.25 31.56
N PRO A 426 -2.76 -20.85 30.68
CA PRO A 426 -4.21 -20.86 30.85
C PRO A 426 -4.70 -21.83 31.94
N ASN A 427 -3.85 -22.75 32.40
CA ASN A 427 -4.16 -23.71 33.46
C ASN A 427 -3.83 -23.20 34.88
N VAL A 428 -3.26 -22.00 35.01
CA VAL A 428 -2.92 -21.40 36.30
C VAL A 428 -3.99 -20.37 36.68
N PRO A 429 -4.70 -20.53 37.82
CA PRO A 429 -5.75 -19.59 38.21
C PRO A 429 -5.27 -18.15 38.35
N GLY A 430 -6.06 -17.21 37.83
CA GLY A 430 -5.82 -15.76 37.99
C GLY A 430 -4.84 -15.16 36.99
N THR A 431 -4.20 -15.95 36.13
CA THR A 431 -3.34 -15.45 35.05
C THR A 431 -4.15 -14.81 33.93
N ILE A 432 -3.53 -13.93 33.15
CA ILE A 432 -4.18 -13.30 31.99
C ILE A 432 -4.65 -14.37 30.99
N ALA A 433 -3.82 -15.38 30.70
CA ALA A 433 -4.19 -16.45 29.78
C ALA A 433 -5.42 -17.25 30.27
N GLN A 434 -5.52 -17.51 31.58
CA GLN A 434 -6.69 -18.19 32.15
C GLN A 434 -7.94 -17.32 32.09
N GLN A 435 -7.81 -16.01 32.33
CA GLN A 435 -8.91 -15.05 32.19
C GLN A 435 -9.42 -14.98 30.76
N VAL A 436 -8.52 -14.91 29.76
CA VAL A 436 -8.89 -14.97 28.33
C VAL A 436 -9.63 -16.27 28.03
N TYR A 437 -9.11 -17.42 28.45
CA TYR A 437 -9.73 -18.71 28.17
C TYR A 437 -11.13 -18.83 28.80
N ALA A 438 -11.30 -18.40 30.05
CA ALA A 438 -12.61 -18.38 30.71
C ALA A 438 -13.59 -17.40 30.03
N GLN A 439 -13.11 -16.21 29.64
CA GLN A 439 -13.92 -15.21 28.95
C GLN A 439 -14.37 -15.71 27.56
N LEU A 440 -13.51 -16.41 26.84
CA LEU A 440 -13.83 -17.03 25.56
C LEU A 440 -14.94 -18.08 25.71
N GLN A 441 -14.87 -18.95 26.74
CA GLN A 441 -15.93 -19.89 27.04
C GLN A 441 -17.25 -19.20 27.42
N LYS A 442 -17.17 -18.10 28.17
CA LYS A 442 -18.33 -17.29 28.54
C LYS A 442 -19.02 -16.70 27.31
N VAL A 443 -18.27 -16.03 26.43
CA VAL A 443 -18.78 -15.48 25.16
C VAL A 443 -19.42 -16.56 24.30
N GLN A 444 -18.80 -17.75 24.20
CA GLN A 444 -19.40 -18.87 23.47
C GLN A 444 -20.76 -19.30 24.06
N SER A 445 -20.85 -19.37 25.39
CA SER A 445 -22.11 -19.72 26.07
C SER A 445 -23.21 -18.67 25.89
N GLU A 446 -22.86 -17.38 25.93
CA GLU A 446 -23.80 -16.27 25.74
C GLU A 446 -24.24 -16.14 24.29
N THR A 447 -23.35 -16.40 23.34
CA THR A 447 -23.66 -16.42 21.90
C THR A 447 -24.79 -17.41 21.59
N ALA A 448 -24.86 -18.53 22.32
CA ALA A 448 -25.94 -19.52 22.15
C ALA A 448 -27.30 -19.06 22.70
N THR A 449 -27.36 -17.97 23.48
CA THR A 449 -28.60 -17.42 24.06
C THR A 449 -29.29 -16.38 23.19
N VAL A 450 -28.62 -15.89 22.15
CA VAL A 450 -29.13 -14.88 21.21
C VAL A 450 -29.19 -15.45 19.79
N PRO A 451 -30.11 -15.00 18.92
CA PRO A 451 -30.15 -15.45 17.54
C PRO A 451 -28.91 -15.00 16.75
N THR A 452 -28.13 -15.96 16.24
CA THR A 452 -26.91 -15.71 15.46
C THR A 452 -26.81 -16.61 14.23
N GLY A 453 -25.97 -16.24 13.27
CA GLY A 453 -25.71 -17.04 12.08
C GLY A 453 -24.46 -16.57 11.34
N ALA A 454 -23.66 -17.51 10.83
CA ALA A 454 -22.45 -17.22 10.06
C ALA A 454 -22.74 -16.66 8.67
N THR A 455 -23.96 -16.88 8.16
CA THR A 455 -24.46 -16.32 6.90
C THR A 455 -25.76 -15.56 7.14
N GLN A 456 -26.13 -14.69 6.20
CA GLN A 456 -27.38 -13.94 6.28
C GLN A 456 -28.60 -14.86 6.38
N ASP A 457 -28.64 -15.94 5.60
CA ASP A 457 -29.76 -16.91 5.63
C ASP A 457 -29.82 -17.67 6.97
N ALA A 458 -28.66 -18.09 7.50
CA ALA A 458 -28.59 -18.75 8.79
C ALA A 458 -29.07 -17.82 9.92
N LEU A 459 -28.70 -16.54 9.86
CA LEU A 459 -29.16 -15.54 10.81
C LEU A 459 -30.67 -15.33 10.71
N VAL A 460 -31.22 -15.18 9.50
CA VAL A 460 -32.67 -15.02 9.29
C VAL A 460 -33.43 -16.23 9.82
N ALA A 461 -32.94 -17.45 9.57
CA ALA A 461 -33.54 -18.67 10.10
C ALA A 461 -33.48 -18.73 11.64
N ALA A 462 -32.36 -18.32 12.25
CA ALA A 462 -32.22 -18.26 13.71
C ALA A 462 -33.19 -17.26 14.34
N ILE A 463 -33.36 -16.08 13.73
CA ILE A 463 -34.31 -15.04 14.16
C ILE A 463 -35.74 -15.57 14.08
N ALA A 464 -36.12 -16.17 12.95
CA ALA A 464 -37.45 -16.72 12.75
C ALA A 464 -37.76 -17.85 13.75
N LYS A 465 -36.80 -18.74 13.99
CA LYS A 465 -36.92 -19.79 14.99
C LYS A 465 -37.11 -19.22 16.40
N TYR A 466 -36.28 -18.26 16.81
CA TYR A 466 -36.38 -17.66 18.14
C TYR A 466 -37.73 -16.96 18.32
N ALA A 467 -38.18 -16.19 17.32
CA ALA A 467 -39.49 -15.53 17.35
C ALA A 467 -40.64 -16.53 17.46
N SER A 468 -40.57 -17.65 16.73
CA SER A 468 -41.56 -18.73 16.83
C SER A 468 -41.55 -19.40 18.21
N ASP A 469 -40.37 -19.66 18.78
CA ASP A 469 -40.24 -20.30 20.10
C ASP A 469 -40.81 -19.40 21.22
N GLN A 470 -40.77 -18.07 21.05
CA GLN A 470 -41.42 -17.10 21.94
C GLN A 470 -42.92 -16.87 21.64
N GLY A 471 -43.45 -17.52 20.60
CA GLY A 471 -44.84 -17.40 20.17
C GLY A 471 -45.20 -16.00 19.65
N LEU A 472 -44.29 -15.36 18.89
CA LEU A 472 -44.54 -14.08 18.24
C LEU A 472 -45.60 -14.24 17.13
N PRO A 473 -46.68 -13.43 17.09
CA PRO A 473 -47.70 -13.50 16.05
C PRO A 473 -47.15 -13.17 14.65
N ALA A 474 -47.74 -13.73 13.60
CA ALA A 474 -47.34 -13.46 12.21
C ALA A 474 -47.52 -11.99 11.77
N SER A 475 -48.32 -11.20 12.51
CA SER A 475 -48.46 -9.76 12.31
C SER A 475 -47.28 -8.94 12.85
N ARG A 476 -46.29 -9.59 13.47
CA ARG A 476 -45.15 -8.96 14.15
C ARG A 476 -43.85 -9.59 13.69
N VAL A 477 -42.79 -8.80 13.62
CA VAL A 477 -41.47 -9.23 13.13
C VAL A 477 -40.40 -8.83 14.14
N LEU A 478 -39.62 -9.82 14.60
CA LEU A 478 -38.40 -9.58 15.37
C LEU A 478 -37.30 -9.11 14.42
N LYS A 479 -36.74 -7.93 14.70
CA LYS A 479 -35.70 -7.30 13.90
C LYS A 479 -34.46 -7.04 14.75
N ARG A 480 -33.29 -7.32 14.20
CA ARG A 480 -32.00 -6.91 14.77
C ARG A 480 -31.60 -5.55 14.22
N SER A 481 -31.24 -4.63 15.10
CA SER A 481 -30.80 -3.27 14.82
C SER A 481 -29.35 -3.09 15.32
N ALA A 482 -28.59 -2.19 14.71
CA ALA A 482 -27.23 -1.90 15.16
C ALA A 482 -27.24 -0.96 16.37
N ALA A 483 -26.45 -1.28 17.40
CA ALA A 483 -26.23 -0.39 18.53
C ALA A 483 -25.35 0.82 18.13
N PRO A 484 -25.34 1.92 18.93
CA PRO A 484 -24.43 3.04 18.73
C PRO A 484 -22.99 2.58 18.59
N SER A 485 -22.31 3.04 17.54
CA SER A 485 -21.00 2.53 17.16
C SER A 485 -19.86 3.27 17.85
N PHE A 486 -18.72 2.62 17.94
CA PHE A 486 -17.46 3.25 18.33
C PHE A 486 -16.72 3.74 17.09
N TYR A 487 -15.84 4.71 17.29
CA TYR A 487 -15.11 5.36 16.22
C TYR A 487 -13.63 5.46 16.57
N GLU A 488 -12.78 5.20 15.58
CA GLU A 488 -11.34 5.37 15.67
C GLU A 488 -10.89 6.23 14.49
N PRO A 489 -10.05 7.25 14.69
CA PRO A 489 -9.53 8.04 13.58
C PRO A 489 -8.67 7.18 12.66
N ASN A 490 -8.81 7.38 11.34
CA ASN A 490 -7.95 6.77 10.34
C ASN A 490 -6.53 7.37 10.41
N ASN A 491 -5.55 6.63 9.88
CA ASN A 491 -4.22 7.19 9.64
C ASN A 491 -4.30 8.25 8.54
N PRO A 492 -3.56 9.38 8.64
CA PRO A 492 -3.54 10.40 7.59
C PRO A 492 -3.14 9.80 6.24
N VAL A 493 -3.72 10.28 5.15
CA VAL A 493 -3.41 9.83 3.78
C VAL A 493 -2.53 10.86 3.10
N VAL A 494 -1.46 10.39 2.47
CA VAL A 494 -0.60 11.19 1.60
C VAL A 494 -0.90 10.87 0.14
N LEU A 495 -1.06 11.91 -0.68
CA LEU A 495 -1.09 11.83 -2.13
C LEU A 495 0.17 12.43 -2.71
N ILE A 496 0.62 11.83 -3.80
CA ILE A 496 1.84 12.20 -4.52
C ILE A 496 1.48 12.31 -5.99
N ALA A 497 1.70 13.47 -6.58
CA ALA A 497 1.47 13.68 -8.01
C ALA A 497 2.74 14.08 -8.74
N GLY A 498 2.92 13.62 -9.98
CA GLY A 498 4.13 13.87 -10.76
C GLY A 498 5.33 13.01 -10.35
N ALA A 499 5.09 11.87 -9.70
CA ALA A 499 6.14 10.94 -9.26
C ALA A 499 6.41 9.79 -10.25
N GLY A 500 5.80 9.78 -11.43
CA GLY A 500 5.96 8.77 -12.47
C GLY A 500 5.18 7.47 -12.21
N ALA A 501 3.88 7.55 -11.92
CA ALA A 501 3.05 6.38 -11.63
C ALA A 501 2.71 5.49 -12.85
N SER A 502 3.02 5.91 -14.08
CA SER A 502 2.83 5.08 -15.28
C SER A 502 3.50 3.72 -15.12
N GLY A 503 2.84 2.66 -15.57
CA GLY A 503 3.45 1.33 -15.64
C GLY A 503 3.52 0.55 -14.32
N ILE A 504 3.06 1.12 -13.18
CA ILE A 504 2.96 0.38 -11.91
C ILE A 504 1.96 -0.78 -12.01
N VAL A 505 0.82 -0.55 -12.67
CA VAL A 505 -0.20 -1.57 -12.92
C VAL A 505 -0.02 -2.08 -14.34
N PRO A 506 0.39 -3.36 -14.53
CA PRO A 506 0.47 -3.95 -15.86
C PRO A 506 -0.92 -4.01 -16.50
N ASP A 507 -0.99 -3.79 -17.81
CA ASP A 507 -2.21 -4.01 -18.60
C ASP A 507 -2.55 -5.51 -18.60
N PRO A 508 -3.68 -5.94 -18.01
CA PRO A 508 -4.05 -7.36 -17.93
C PRO A 508 -4.35 -7.98 -19.30
N ASP A 509 -4.68 -7.18 -20.32
CA ASP A 509 -5.04 -7.67 -21.66
C ASP A 509 -3.83 -7.81 -22.60
N ALA A 510 -2.63 -7.42 -22.14
CA ALA A 510 -1.42 -7.39 -22.97
C ALA A 510 -0.67 -8.74 -23.09
N THR A 511 -1.02 -9.74 -22.27
CA THR A 511 -0.27 -11.01 -22.18
C THR A 511 -1.03 -12.20 -22.77
N VAL A 512 -0.47 -12.84 -23.80
CA VAL A 512 -1.06 -14.03 -24.44
C VAL A 512 -0.18 -15.26 -24.19
N CYS A 513 -0.73 -16.27 -23.52
CA CYS A 513 -0.06 -17.57 -23.37
C CYS A 513 -0.06 -18.35 -24.69
N ARG A 514 1.01 -19.08 -24.96
CA ARG A 514 1.24 -19.80 -26.23
C ARG A 514 1.72 -21.23 -25.99
N PHE A 515 1.75 -22.04 -27.04
CA PHE A 515 2.37 -23.35 -27.07
C PHE A 515 3.64 -23.35 -27.92
N PRO A 516 4.55 -24.34 -27.77
CA PRO A 516 5.79 -24.41 -28.54
C PRO A 516 5.61 -24.32 -30.07
N ALA A 517 4.51 -24.85 -30.61
CA ALA A 517 4.20 -24.79 -32.04
C ALA A 517 3.88 -23.37 -32.56
N GLN A 518 3.59 -22.42 -31.66
CA GLN A 518 3.30 -21.03 -31.99
C GLN A 518 4.53 -20.12 -31.85
N LEU A 519 5.69 -20.66 -31.44
CA LEU A 519 6.92 -19.89 -31.31
C LEU A 519 7.36 -19.30 -32.66
N VAL A 520 7.90 -18.08 -32.62
CA VAL A 520 8.47 -17.45 -33.82
C VAL A 520 9.71 -18.22 -34.25
N SER A 521 9.68 -18.76 -35.48
CA SER A 521 10.74 -19.61 -36.03
C SER A 521 11.53 -18.95 -37.17
N GLY A 522 11.11 -17.75 -37.57
CA GLY A 522 11.64 -17.03 -38.72
C GLY A 522 10.69 -15.91 -39.16
N PHE A 523 10.89 -15.42 -40.38
CA PHE A 523 10.00 -14.44 -41.02
C PHE A 523 9.99 -14.61 -42.56
N GLY A 524 8.93 -14.14 -43.21
CA GLY A 524 8.82 -14.13 -44.66
C GLY A 524 9.65 -13.01 -45.30
N TRP A 525 10.43 -13.34 -46.32
CA TRP A 525 11.30 -12.42 -47.06
C TRP A 525 11.20 -12.64 -48.57
N LYS A 526 10.62 -11.67 -49.29
CA LYS A 526 10.54 -11.64 -50.76
C LYS A 526 10.11 -12.97 -51.41
N GLY A 527 9.13 -13.66 -50.80
CA GLY A 527 8.59 -14.93 -51.29
C GLY A 527 9.35 -16.19 -50.86
N SER A 528 10.28 -16.08 -49.91
CA SER A 528 10.98 -17.20 -49.26
C SER A 528 11.02 -17.00 -47.74
N ASP A 529 11.22 -18.07 -46.98
CA ASP A 529 11.28 -18.00 -45.53
C ASP A 529 12.73 -17.89 -45.04
N VAL A 530 12.98 -16.97 -44.11
CA VAL A 530 14.25 -16.86 -43.40
C VAL A 530 14.08 -17.50 -42.03
N THR A 531 14.71 -18.66 -41.84
CA THR A 531 14.65 -19.45 -40.60
C THR A 531 16.06 -19.72 -40.08
N ALA A 532 16.18 -20.36 -38.90
CA ALA A 532 17.46 -20.78 -38.33
C ALA A 532 18.26 -21.74 -39.24
N SER A 533 17.63 -22.33 -40.26
CA SER A 533 18.29 -23.21 -41.25
C SER A 533 18.75 -22.48 -42.52
N THR A 534 18.57 -21.15 -42.58
CA THR A 534 19.03 -20.34 -43.72
C THR A 534 20.54 -20.48 -43.90
N SER A 535 20.99 -20.78 -45.11
CA SER A 535 22.41 -21.01 -45.40
C SER A 535 23.25 -19.79 -45.03
N GLY A 536 24.31 -19.98 -44.24
CA GLY A 536 25.20 -18.91 -43.78
C GLY A 536 24.71 -18.14 -42.55
N LEU A 537 23.45 -18.34 -42.12
CA LEU A 537 22.93 -17.75 -40.89
C LEU A 537 23.32 -18.61 -39.68
N THR A 538 23.89 -17.98 -38.65
CA THR A 538 24.21 -18.62 -37.37
C THR A 538 23.39 -17.98 -36.28
N VAL A 539 22.52 -18.75 -35.62
CA VAL A 539 21.80 -18.31 -34.42
C VAL A 539 22.72 -18.52 -33.21
N PRO A 540 23.05 -17.47 -32.43
CA PRO A 540 23.85 -17.61 -31.23
C PRO A 540 23.08 -18.44 -30.18
N ARG A 541 23.73 -19.47 -29.63
CA ARG A 541 23.12 -20.35 -28.62
C ARG A 541 24.09 -20.58 -27.46
N PRO A 542 23.62 -20.51 -26.20
CA PRO A 542 24.44 -20.91 -25.07
C PRO A 542 24.71 -22.42 -25.11
N ASN A 543 25.82 -22.86 -24.50
CA ASN A 543 26.09 -24.29 -24.38
C ASN A 543 25.26 -24.91 -23.24
N LEU A 544 24.12 -25.50 -23.58
CA LEU A 544 23.25 -26.19 -22.61
C LEU A 544 23.59 -27.67 -22.40
N SER A 545 24.65 -28.21 -23.02
CA SER A 545 24.91 -29.67 -23.01
C SER A 545 25.22 -30.24 -21.62
N GLY A 546 25.70 -29.40 -20.70
CA GLY A 546 26.02 -29.78 -19.32
C GLY A 546 24.84 -29.64 -18.34
N VAL A 547 23.65 -29.23 -18.81
CA VAL A 547 22.45 -29.03 -17.99
C VAL A 547 21.64 -30.32 -17.94
N SER A 548 21.26 -30.74 -16.73
CA SER A 548 20.49 -31.97 -16.50
C SER A 548 19.45 -31.80 -15.38
N GLY A 549 18.43 -32.69 -15.36
CA GLY A 549 17.35 -32.63 -14.37
C GLY A 549 16.28 -31.57 -14.63
N VAL A 550 16.30 -30.95 -15.80
CA VAL A 550 15.33 -29.93 -16.23
C VAL A 550 14.08 -30.54 -16.87
N PRO A 551 12.92 -29.86 -16.83
CA PRO A 551 11.68 -30.38 -17.39
C PRO A 551 11.55 -30.22 -18.92
N TRP A 552 12.44 -29.45 -19.55
CA TRP A 552 12.43 -29.13 -20.98
C TRP A 552 13.48 -29.94 -21.78
N SER A 553 13.20 -30.19 -23.06
CA SER A 553 14.16 -30.80 -23.98
C SER A 553 15.09 -29.78 -24.64
N SER A 554 16.20 -30.27 -25.22
CA SER A 554 17.10 -29.45 -26.03
C SER A 554 16.42 -28.87 -27.29
N ALA A 555 15.38 -29.53 -27.81
CA ALA A 555 14.60 -29.03 -28.94
C ALA A 555 13.77 -27.82 -28.55
N LEU A 556 13.09 -27.87 -27.39
CA LEU A 556 12.32 -26.74 -26.87
C LEU A 556 13.24 -25.55 -26.54
N ALA A 557 14.37 -25.79 -25.85
CA ALA A 557 15.34 -24.74 -25.56
C ALA A 557 15.86 -24.08 -26.85
N GLY A 558 16.24 -24.87 -27.86
CA GLY A 558 16.69 -24.35 -29.15
C GLY A 558 15.61 -23.60 -29.94
N ALA A 559 14.33 -23.90 -29.72
CA ALA A 559 13.21 -23.16 -30.30
C ALA A 559 13.01 -21.80 -29.60
N LEU A 560 13.11 -21.76 -28.27
CA LEU A 560 13.06 -20.51 -27.49
C LEU A 560 14.23 -19.58 -27.81
N GLU A 561 15.44 -20.11 -27.96
CA GLU A 561 16.62 -19.36 -28.40
C GLU A 561 16.46 -18.86 -29.85
N GLY A 562 15.82 -19.65 -30.71
CA GLY A 562 15.47 -19.27 -32.07
C GLY A 562 14.47 -18.12 -32.10
N GLU A 563 13.41 -18.18 -31.28
CA GLU A 563 12.46 -17.09 -31.11
C GLU A 563 13.17 -15.82 -30.65
N ALA A 564 14.02 -15.89 -29.62
CA ALA A 564 14.80 -14.76 -29.12
C ALA A 564 15.56 -14.04 -30.24
N PHE A 565 16.18 -14.80 -31.14
CA PHE A 565 16.91 -14.26 -32.27
C PHE A 565 16.01 -13.56 -33.30
N PHE A 566 14.84 -14.13 -33.61
CA PHE A 566 13.94 -13.57 -34.63
C PHE A 566 13.04 -12.44 -34.12
N VAL A 567 12.84 -12.32 -32.81
CA VAL A 567 12.11 -11.18 -32.21
C VAL A 567 13.02 -10.01 -31.85
N ASP A 568 14.33 -10.23 -31.71
CA ASP A 568 15.30 -9.17 -31.42
C ASP A 568 15.65 -8.35 -32.68
N PRO A 569 15.29 -7.06 -32.77
CA PRO A 569 15.63 -6.21 -33.91
C PRO A 569 17.13 -6.08 -34.16
N GLN A 570 17.99 -6.34 -33.17
CA GLN A 570 19.44 -6.28 -33.30
C GLN A 570 20.00 -7.42 -34.19
N SER A 571 19.31 -8.56 -34.24
CA SER A 571 19.67 -9.70 -35.09
C SER A 571 19.60 -9.40 -36.59
N ALA A 572 18.86 -8.36 -36.99
CA ALA A 572 18.74 -7.94 -38.37
C ALA A 572 20.10 -7.60 -39.01
N THR A 573 21.09 -7.16 -38.22
CA THR A 573 22.45 -6.92 -38.72
C THR A 573 23.09 -8.20 -39.25
N ALA A 574 23.09 -9.27 -38.46
CA ALA A 574 23.62 -10.57 -38.87
C ALA A 574 22.82 -11.17 -40.05
N ILE A 575 21.49 -11.04 -40.01
CA ILE A 575 20.61 -11.55 -41.07
C ILE A 575 20.86 -10.81 -42.40
N SER A 576 20.97 -9.48 -42.38
CA SER A 576 21.22 -8.67 -43.58
C SER A 576 22.56 -8.99 -44.24
N ALA A 577 23.57 -9.42 -43.47
CA ALA A 577 24.86 -9.85 -43.99
C ALA A 577 24.76 -11.13 -44.84
N VAL A 578 23.76 -11.97 -44.58
CA VAL A 578 23.49 -13.22 -45.32
C VAL A 578 22.53 -12.96 -46.49
N LEU A 579 21.60 -12.02 -46.34
CA LEU A 579 20.63 -11.64 -47.36
C LEU A 579 21.21 -10.60 -48.32
N SER A 580 21.81 -11.07 -49.41
CA SER A 580 22.43 -10.22 -50.44
C SER A 580 21.49 -9.11 -50.94
N GLY A 581 21.96 -7.85 -50.90
CA GLY A 581 21.21 -6.69 -51.39
C GLY A 581 20.06 -6.23 -50.49
N SER A 582 20.05 -6.63 -49.21
CA SER A 582 19.14 -6.12 -48.18
C SER A 582 19.78 -5.02 -47.34
N THR A 583 18.95 -4.20 -46.69
CA THR A 583 19.38 -3.28 -45.62
C THR A 583 18.89 -3.78 -44.26
N VAL A 584 19.55 -3.36 -43.18
CA VAL A 584 19.15 -3.71 -41.81
C VAL A 584 17.70 -3.29 -41.54
N GLN A 585 17.30 -2.10 -41.98
CA GLN A 585 15.95 -1.56 -41.79
C GLN A 585 14.88 -2.39 -42.50
N GLU A 586 15.14 -2.80 -43.75
CA GLU A 586 14.21 -3.68 -44.49
C GLU A 586 14.03 -5.03 -43.78
N VAL A 587 15.13 -5.60 -43.25
CA VAL A 587 15.08 -6.85 -42.50
C VAL A 587 14.31 -6.68 -41.19
N GLN A 588 14.57 -5.62 -40.43
CA GLN A 588 13.81 -5.32 -39.19
C GLN A 588 12.31 -5.19 -39.47
N GLN A 589 11.93 -4.49 -40.55
CA GLN A 589 10.54 -4.35 -40.94
C GLN A 589 9.92 -5.71 -41.32
N ALA A 590 10.65 -6.56 -42.04
CA ALA A 590 10.17 -7.89 -42.42
C ALA A 590 10.00 -8.82 -41.20
N MET A 591 10.94 -8.79 -40.25
CA MET A 591 10.84 -9.52 -38.98
C MET A 591 9.56 -9.15 -38.21
N ALA A 592 9.24 -7.86 -38.14
CA ALA A 592 8.06 -7.37 -37.42
C ALA A 592 6.73 -7.63 -38.16
N SER A 593 6.71 -7.52 -39.50
CA SER A 593 5.48 -7.54 -40.30
C SER A 593 5.09 -8.91 -40.86
N ALA A 594 6.02 -9.85 -40.96
CA ALA A 594 5.78 -11.18 -41.51
C ALA A 594 6.40 -12.32 -40.67
N PRO A 595 6.18 -12.38 -39.34
CA PRO A 595 6.73 -13.44 -38.50
C PRO A 595 6.16 -14.82 -38.88
N LEU A 596 6.99 -15.85 -38.83
CA LEU A 596 6.59 -17.26 -38.95
C LEU A 596 6.32 -17.83 -37.56
N GLY A 597 5.11 -17.60 -37.06
CA GLY A 597 4.67 -17.93 -35.70
C GLY A 597 3.87 -16.76 -35.11
N GLU A 598 3.53 -16.86 -33.84
CA GLU A 598 2.84 -15.81 -33.10
C GLU A 598 3.84 -15.05 -32.23
N PRO A 599 4.03 -13.73 -32.44
CA PRO A 599 4.91 -12.93 -31.59
C PRO A 599 4.54 -13.01 -30.10
N PRO A 600 5.53 -13.06 -29.20
CA PRO A 600 5.34 -13.05 -27.74
C PRO A 600 4.80 -11.70 -27.21
N ALA A 601 3.50 -11.45 -27.40
CA ALA A 601 2.82 -10.26 -26.89
C ALA A 601 3.00 -10.13 -25.36
N GLY A 602 3.48 -8.96 -24.92
CA GLY A 602 3.75 -8.65 -23.51
C GLY A 602 5.01 -9.31 -22.92
N ALA A 603 5.81 -10.01 -23.72
CA ALA A 603 7.05 -10.65 -23.27
C ALA A 603 8.34 -10.02 -23.82
N VAL A 604 8.26 -9.15 -24.83
CA VAL A 604 9.44 -8.50 -25.44
C VAL A 604 9.42 -7.01 -25.12
N GLU A 605 10.40 -6.58 -24.32
CA GLU A 605 10.67 -5.20 -23.98
C GLU A 605 11.80 -4.65 -24.88
N ALA A 606 11.59 -3.50 -25.51
CA ALA A 606 12.68 -2.78 -26.18
C ALA A 606 13.24 -1.74 -25.22
N TRP A 607 14.49 -1.90 -24.80
CA TRP A 607 15.11 -0.97 -23.86
C TRP A 607 15.38 0.36 -24.55
N THR A 608 14.86 1.44 -23.95
CA THR A 608 15.04 2.82 -24.45
C THR A 608 15.66 3.72 -23.38
N ALA A 609 15.37 3.45 -22.11
CA ALA A 609 15.86 4.16 -20.96
C ALA A 609 15.88 3.23 -19.72
N ASN A 610 16.62 3.64 -18.70
CA ASN A 610 16.51 3.06 -17.37
C ASN A 610 15.09 3.33 -16.81
N PRO A 611 14.32 2.28 -16.52
CA PRO A 611 12.93 2.40 -16.11
C PRO A 611 12.81 3.03 -14.71
N TRP A 612 11.66 3.65 -14.45
CA TRP A 612 11.30 4.21 -13.15
C TRP A 612 9.88 3.79 -12.79
N HIS A 613 9.72 3.10 -11.66
CA HIS A 613 8.40 2.69 -11.15
C HIS A 613 8.34 2.89 -9.62
N PRO A 614 7.73 3.98 -9.14
CA PRO A 614 7.73 4.33 -7.72
C PRO A 614 6.93 3.28 -6.93
N LEU A 615 7.54 2.77 -5.86
CA LEU A 615 7.03 1.59 -5.14
C LEU A 615 6.87 1.85 -3.64
N LEU A 616 7.85 2.50 -3.01
CA LEU A 616 7.88 2.71 -1.57
C LEU A 616 7.89 4.20 -1.26
N LEU A 617 7.26 4.57 -0.15
CA LEU A 617 7.43 5.87 0.48
C LEU A 617 8.00 5.65 1.89
N LEU A 618 9.18 6.20 2.12
CA LEU A 618 9.71 6.34 3.47
C LEU A 618 9.34 7.73 3.98
N TRP A 619 8.69 7.76 5.15
CA TRP A 619 8.26 9.00 5.77
C TRP A 619 8.80 9.10 7.19
N GLN A 620 9.19 10.32 7.56
CA GLN A 620 9.52 10.69 8.93
C GLN A 620 8.90 12.05 9.26
N VAL A 621 8.35 12.16 10.45
CA VAL A 621 7.71 13.38 10.95
C VAL A 621 8.18 13.69 12.35
N THR A 622 8.21 14.97 12.70
CA THR A 622 8.25 15.43 14.08
C THR A 622 6.81 15.71 14.51
N TYR A 623 6.32 15.02 15.53
CA TYR A 623 5.03 15.26 16.16
C TYR A 623 5.19 16.15 17.38
N TYR A 624 4.34 17.17 17.48
CA TYR A 624 4.27 18.15 18.57
C TYR A 624 2.93 17.95 19.31
N PRO A 625 2.92 17.23 20.45
CA PRO A 625 1.70 17.04 21.21
C PRO A 625 1.18 18.35 21.79
N ILE A 626 -0.14 18.51 21.81
CA ILE A 626 -0.83 19.65 22.42
C ILE A 626 -1.94 19.10 23.31
N GLY A 627 -1.64 18.88 24.59
CA GLY A 627 -2.62 18.37 25.55
C GLY A 627 -3.84 19.27 25.68
N TYR A 628 -4.97 18.74 26.18
CA TYR A 628 -6.19 19.54 26.40
C TYR A 628 -5.98 20.68 27.41
N GLY A 629 -4.99 20.57 28.30
CA GLY A 629 -4.79 21.49 29.43
C GLY A 629 -5.62 21.03 30.63
N THR A 630 -6.32 21.96 31.29
CA THR A 630 -7.25 21.64 32.38
C THR A 630 -8.65 22.12 32.04
N THR A 631 -9.68 21.58 32.68
CA THR A 631 -11.06 22.05 32.48
C THR A 631 -11.24 23.56 32.71
N GLY A 632 -10.46 24.15 33.63
CA GLY A 632 -10.50 25.60 33.91
C GLY A 632 -9.58 26.45 33.03
N ALA A 633 -8.63 25.83 32.32
CA ALA A 633 -7.70 26.50 31.41
C ALA A 633 -7.38 25.54 30.25
N PRO A 634 -8.33 25.30 29.33
CA PRO A 634 -8.09 24.41 28.22
C PRO A 634 -7.23 25.11 27.16
N ASN A 635 -6.35 24.35 26.51
CA ASN A 635 -5.53 24.81 25.39
C ASN A 635 -6.34 24.90 24.09
N TRP A 636 -7.52 24.30 24.06
CA TRP A 636 -8.45 24.28 22.93
C TRP A 636 -9.79 24.93 23.34
N VAL A 637 -10.45 25.63 22.41
CA VAL A 637 -11.82 26.13 22.58
C VAL A 637 -12.71 25.49 21.53
N PHE A 638 -13.88 25.02 21.95
CA PHE A 638 -14.88 24.56 21.00
C PHE A 638 -15.76 25.74 20.58
N GLU A 639 -15.65 26.18 19.33
CA GLU A 639 -16.41 27.28 18.71
C GLU A 639 -16.81 26.87 17.28
N ASP A 640 -18.04 27.23 16.88
CA ASP A 640 -18.58 26.97 15.54
C ASP A 640 -18.46 25.52 15.05
N GLY A 641 -18.68 24.56 15.95
CA GLY A 641 -18.63 23.13 15.63
C GLY A 641 -17.21 22.53 15.56
N SER A 642 -16.18 23.30 15.91
CA SER A 642 -14.78 22.92 15.77
C SER A 642 -13.92 23.27 16.99
N TYR A 643 -12.72 22.68 17.10
CA TYR A 643 -11.76 23.00 18.17
C TYR A 643 -10.64 23.91 17.67
N ALA A 644 -10.64 25.16 18.14
CA ALA A 644 -9.56 26.11 17.87
C ALA A 644 -8.47 26.03 18.95
N TRP A 645 -7.21 25.95 18.53
CA TRP A 645 -6.06 25.99 19.43
C TRP A 645 -5.74 27.43 19.91
N LYS A 646 -5.50 27.62 21.21
CA LYS A 646 -5.15 28.93 21.81
C LYS A 646 -3.67 29.33 21.69
N GLY A 647 -2.83 28.50 21.06
CA GLY A 647 -1.40 28.78 20.93
C GLY A 647 -0.54 28.45 22.17
N ALA A 648 -1.07 27.67 23.13
CA ALA A 648 -0.37 27.26 24.34
C ALA A 648 -0.41 25.73 24.55
N GLY A 649 0.47 25.20 25.42
CA GLY A 649 0.44 23.80 25.82
C GLY A 649 1.11 22.82 24.86
N VAL A 650 2.08 23.28 24.06
CA VAL A 650 2.95 22.42 23.27
C VAL A 650 3.89 21.65 24.20
N GLU A 651 3.94 20.34 24.05
CA GLU A 651 4.81 19.45 24.80
C GLU A 651 6.08 19.09 24.02
N ALA A 652 6.95 18.28 24.61
CA ALA A 652 8.15 17.80 23.93
C ALA A 652 7.79 17.00 22.67
N SER A 653 8.48 17.29 21.57
CA SER A 653 8.24 16.63 20.30
C SER A 653 8.75 15.19 20.27
N THR A 654 8.09 14.35 19.49
CA THR A 654 8.48 12.95 19.27
C THR A 654 8.62 12.68 17.78
N GLY A 655 9.65 11.92 17.37
CA GLY A 655 9.81 11.51 15.98
C GLY A 655 8.99 10.26 15.68
N PHE A 656 8.23 10.28 14.58
CA PHE A 656 7.56 9.10 14.03
C PHE A 656 8.03 8.83 12.62
N GLY A 657 7.88 7.60 12.17
CA GLY A 657 8.17 7.24 10.79
C GLY A 657 7.68 5.86 10.41
N GLY A 658 7.87 5.53 9.15
CA GLY A 658 7.51 4.23 8.59
C GLY A 658 7.87 4.12 7.11
N VAL A 659 7.65 2.92 6.56
CA VAL A 659 7.73 2.65 5.12
C VAL A 659 6.39 2.10 4.67
N ILE A 660 5.83 2.68 3.62
CA ILE A 660 4.53 2.29 3.06
C ILE A 660 4.69 2.00 1.56
N GLN A 661 3.86 1.09 1.03
CA GLN A 661 3.82 0.82 -0.41
C GLN A 661 2.88 1.80 -1.11
N LEU A 662 3.35 2.38 -2.20
CA LEU A 662 2.56 3.30 -3.02
C LEU A 662 1.64 2.52 -3.96
N SER A 663 0.47 3.11 -4.22
CA SER A 663 -0.50 2.56 -5.17
C SER A 663 -1.24 3.69 -5.88
N PRO A 664 -1.68 3.51 -7.14
CA PRO A 664 -2.51 4.48 -7.86
C PRO A 664 -4.00 4.41 -7.44
N ALA A 665 -4.28 4.12 -6.16
CA ALA A 665 -5.63 3.85 -5.67
C ALA A 665 -6.59 5.04 -5.87
N ALA A 666 -6.12 6.28 -5.70
CA ALA A 666 -6.93 7.48 -5.96
C ALA A 666 -7.43 7.54 -7.41
N ALA A 667 -6.54 7.33 -8.39
CA ALA A 667 -6.90 7.32 -9.81
C ALA A 667 -7.85 6.16 -10.15
N PHE A 668 -7.58 4.95 -9.63
CA PHE A 668 -8.43 3.78 -9.83
C PHE A 668 -9.86 3.99 -9.29
N ASN A 669 -9.98 4.54 -8.06
CA ASN A 669 -11.27 4.82 -7.45
C ASN A 669 -12.05 5.89 -8.21
N MET A 670 -11.39 6.94 -8.70
CA MET A 670 -12.03 7.96 -9.54
C MET A 670 -12.52 7.36 -10.87
N ALA A 671 -11.72 6.52 -11.54
CA ALA A 671 -12.11 5.85 -12.77
C ALA A 671 -13.37 5.00 -12.56
N ALA A 672 -13.38 4.19 -11.49
CA ALA A 672 -14.50 3.32 -11.16
C ALA A 672 -15.78 4.14 -10.87
N ARG A 673 -15.67 5.28 -10.18
CA ARG A 673 -16.80 6.19 -9.91
C ARG A 673 -17.33 6.84 -11.18
N LEU A 674 -16.45 7.33 -12.06
CA LEU A 674 -16.85 7.89 -13.36
C LEU A 674 -17.57 6.85 -14.21
N GLN A 675 -17.07 5.62 -14.26
CA GLN A 675 -17.73 4.51 -14.96
C GLN A 675 -19.11 4.20 -14.38
N ALA A 676 -19.22 4.11 -13.06
CA ALA A 676 -20.49 3.86 -12.37
C ALA A 676 -21.49 4.99 -12.64
N PHE A 677 -21.04 6.25 -12.60
CA PHE A 677 -21.86 7.41 -12.92
C PHE A 677 -22.37 7.38 -14.37
N LEU A 678 -21.50 7.11 -15.34
CA LEU A 678 -21.88 6.98 -16.75
C LEU A 678 -22.87 5.83 -16.98
N ALA A 679 -22.70 4.70 -16.30
CA ALA A 679 -23.59 3.55 -16.41
C ALA A 679 -24.99 3.82 -15.80
N THR A 680 -25.07 4.61 -14.73
CA THR A 680 -26.32 4.96 -14.06
C THR A 680 -27.04 6.14 -14.70
N ASN A 681 -26.36 6.93 -15.53
CA ASN A 681 -26.91 8.09 -16.23
C ASN A 681 -26.85 7.93 -17.77
N PRO A 682 -27.58 6.98 -18.37
CA PRO A 682 -27.51 6.71 -19.82
C PRO A 682 -28.12 7.80 -20.71
N HIS A 683 -28.76 8.81 -20.11
CA HIS A 683 -29.49 9.88 -20.80
C HIS A 683 -28.82 11.25 -20.69
N LEU A 684 -27.53 11.30 -20.34
CA LEU A 684 -26.73 12.53 -20.32
C LEU A 684 -26.77 13.24 -21.68
N ASP A 685 -26.67 14.56 -21.67
CA ASP A 685 -26.53 15.32 -22.91
C ASP A 685 -25.28 14.84 -23.67
N PRO A 686 -25.30 14.74 -25.02
CA PRO A 686 -24.16 14.24 -25.78
C PRO A 686 -22.85 15.00 -25.52
N ARG A 687 -22.92 16.29 -25.19
CA ARG A 687 -21.74 17.07 -24.82
C ARG A 687 -21.20 16.67 -23.46
N GLU A 688 -22.06 16.55 -22.46
CA GLU A 688 -21.69 16.13 -21.09
C GLU A 688 -21.09 14.72 -21.09
N LEU A 689 -21.70 13.81 -21.85
CA LEU A 689 -21.17 12.46 -22.06
C LEU A 689 -19.75 12.50 -22.63
N ALA A 690 -19.52 13.31 -23.66
CA ALA A 690 -18.20 13.43 -24.28
C ALA A 690 -17.15 14.06 -23.33
N GLU A 691 -17.55 15.04 -22.52
CA GLU A 691 -16.69 15.67 -21.51
C GLU A 691 -16.32 14.67 -20.40
N LEU A 692 -17.28 13.91 -19.86
CA LEU A 692 -17.05 12.87 -18.85
C LEU A 692 -16.24 11.68 -19.38
N GLN A 693 -16.47 11.25 -20.63
CA GLN A 693 -15.64 10.24 -21.28
C GLN A 693 -14.21 10.72 -21.52
N THR A 694 -14.03 12.02 -21.74
CA THR A 694 -12.68 12.62 -21.85
C THR A 694 -12.00 12.65 -20.50
N LEU A 695 -12.72 13.01 -19.43
CA LEU A 695 -12.21 12.92 -18.07
C LEU A 695 -11.85 11.47 -17.69
N LEU A 696 -12.72 10.50 -18.00
CA LEU A 696 -12.44 9.09 -17.75
C LEU A 696 -11.17 8.62 -18.47
N ARG A 697 -11.00 8.98 -19.75
CA ARG A 697 -9.77 8.68 -20.51
C ARG A 697 -8.54 9.34 -19.89
N PHE A 698 -8.65 10.59 -19.43
CA PHE A 698 -7.57 11.28 -18.73
C PHE A 698 -7.17 10.54 -17.45
N VAL A 699 -8.14 10.13 -16.63
CA VAL A 699 -7.91 9.39 -15.39
C VAL A 699 -7.33 7.99 -15.63
N GLN A 700 -7.70 7.34 -16.73
CA GLN A 700 -7.23 6.00 -17.11
C GLN A 700 -5.95 5.98 -17.94
N SER A 701 -5.46 7.16 -18.35
CA SER A 701 -4.33 7.26 -19.27
C SER A 701 -3.08 6.65 -18.65
N THR A 702 -2.41 5.80 -19.43
CA THR A 702 -1.11 5.22 -19.09
C THR A 702 0.06 6.15 -19.42
N ASP A 703 -0.21 7.25 -20.14
CA ASP A 703 0.80 8.21 -20.63
C ASP A 703 1.13 9.30 -19.58
N ASN A 704 0.99 9.00 -18.29
CA ASN A 704 1.22 9.92 -17.17
C ASN A 704 0.29 11.16 -17.11
N ASP A 705 -0.84 11.19 -17.81
CA ASP A 705 -1.72 12.37 -17.81
C ASP A 705 -2.28 12.69 -16.41
N TRP A 706 -2.60 11.66 -15.61
CA TRP A 706 -3.01 11.79 -14.21
C TRP A 706 -2.23 10.87 -13.28
N ASP A 707 -0.95 11.17 -13.18
CA ASP A 707 0.02 10.54 -12.29
C ASP A 707 -0.26 10.91 -10.82
N VAL A 708 -1.05 10.08 -10.12
CA VAL A 708 -1.37 10.24 -8.69
C VAL A 708 -1.23 8.91 -7.95
N LEU A 709 -0.34 8.90 -6.95
CA LEU A 709 -0.19 7.84 -5.97
C LEU A 709 -0.82 8.26 -4.65
N SER A 710 -1.34 7.29 -3.89
CA SER A 710 -1.94 7.55 -2.59
C SER A 710 -1.70 6.39 -1.63
N GLN A 711 -1.41 6.70 -0.37
CA GLN A 711 -1.35 5.70 0.70
C GLN A 711 -1.56 6.33 2.08
N ALA A 712 -2.15 5.58 3.03
CA ALA A 712 -2.18 5.98 4.43
C ALA A 712 -0.77 5.91 5.07
N LEU A 713 -0.43 6.86 5.94
CA LEU A 713 0.75 6.83 6.79
C LEU A 713 0.59 5.76 7.88
N ASP A 714 0.60 4.50 7.45
CA ASP A 714 0.38 3.33 8.30
C ASP A 714 1.34 3.31 9.49
N GLY A 715 0.80 2.99 10.67
CA GLY A 715 1.52 3.02 11.94
C GLY A 715 1.59 4.41 12.61
N PHE A 716 1.02 5.47 12.05
CA PHE A 716 1.06 6.82 12.66
C PHE A 716 0.25 6.89 13.97
N ASN A 717 -1.03 6.52 13.94
CA ASN A 717 -1.89 6.53 15.13
C ASN A 717 -1.45 5.48 16.15
N GLU A 718 -0.82 4.41 15.71
CA GLU A 718 -0.27 3.36 16.56
C GLU A 718 0.95 3.85 17.33
N GLN A 719 1.83 4.64 16.69
CA GLN A 719 2.92 5.32 17.37
C GLN A 719 2.44 6.34 18.41
N LEU A 720 1.32 7.03 18.14
CA LEU A 720 0.65 7.88 19.16
C LEU A 720 0.17 7.08 20.38
N ARG A 721 -0.25 5.82 20.16
CA ARG A 721 -0.61 4.87 21.22
C ARG A 721 0.58 4.14 21.85
N LEU A 722 1.81 4.56 21.55
CA LEU A 722 3.07 3.96 22.01
C LEU A 722 3.35 2.55 21.44
N GLY A 723 2.70 2.19 20.33
CA GLY A 723 3.03 1.02 19.52
C GLY A 723 4.24 1.29 18.63
N MET A 724 5.02 0.25 18.34
CA MET A 724 6.13 0.32 17.41
C MET A 724 5.65 -0.09 16.02
N ALA A 725 5.76 0.81 15.03
CA ALA A 725 5.43 0.51 13.63
C ALA A 725 6.53 -0.37 12.98
N GLY A 726 6.12 -1.27 12.08
CA GLY A 726 7.02 -2.09 11.26
C GLY A 726 6.77 -3.59 11.37
N VAL A 727 7.83 -4.37 11.14
CA VAL A 727 7.76 -5.84 11.07
C VAL A 727 8.34 -6.44 12.34
N PHE A 728 7.53 -7.19 13.08
CA PHE A 728 7.94 -7.83 14.33
C PHE A 728 7.60 -9.31 14.33
N MET A 729 8.14 -10.04 15.31
CA MET A 729 7.77 -11.44 15.53
C MET A 729 6.32 -11.52 16.02
N GLY A 730 5.53 -12.43 15.43
CA GLY A 730 4.18 -12.75 15.90
C GLY A 730 4.15 -13.89 16.93
N PRO A 731 3.04 -14.06 17.66
CA PRO A 731 2.89 -15.07 18.71
C PRO A 731 3.00 -16.52 18.22
N GLU A 732 2.78 -16.80 16.94
CA GLU A 732 2.94 -18.14 16.37
C GLU A 732 4.39 -18.66 16.40
N ALA A 733 5.36 -17.74 16.42
CA ALA A 733 6.79 -18.07 16.47
C ALA A 733 7.31 -18.31 17.91
N THR A 734 6.43 -18.30 18.90
CA THR A 734 6.79 -18.50 20.30
C THR A 734 7.19 -19.95 20.60
N SER A 735 8.19 -20.15 21.45
CA SER A 735 8.50 -21.48 22.01
C SER A 735 7.61 -21.85 23.19
N VAL A 736 6.70 -20.96 23.62
CA VAL A 736 5.79 -21.19 24.75
C VAL A 736 4.67 -22.12 24.31
N SER A 737 4.62 -23.31 24.89
CA SER A 737 3.55 -24.29 24.63
C SER A 737 2.44 -24.16 25.65
N THR A 738 1.20 -23.99 25.17
CA THR A 738 -0.02 -23.92 25.99
C THR A 738 -1.13 -24.76 25.36
N THR A 739 -2.18 -25.06 26.11
CA THR A 739 -3.38 -25.71 25.58
C THR A 739 -4.63 -24.92 26.04
N PRO A 740 -5.39 -24.29 25.12
CA PRO A 740 -5.13 -24.17 23.69
C PRO A 740 -3.86 -23.35 23.36
N PRO A 741 -3.34 -23.39 22.12
CA PRO A 741 -2.13 -22.65 21.73
C PRO A 741 -2.24 -21.14 22.02
N LEU A 742 -1.13 -20.51 22.39
CA LEU A 742 -1.13 -19.12 22.84
C LEU A 742 -1.60 -18.15 21.75
N ALA A 743 -1.20 -18.38 20.49
CA ALA A 743 -1.68 -17.60 19.35
C ALA A 743 -3.21 -17.68 19.20
N THR A 744 -3.81 -18.86 19.43
CA THR A 744 -5.28 -19.03 19.43
C THR A 744 -5.96 -18.25 20.56
N LEU A 745 -5.34 -18.18 21.74
CA LEU A 745 -5.85 -17.38 22.86
C LEU A 745 -5.77 -15.88 22.55
N ILE A 746 -4.65 -15.42 22.01
CA ILE A 746 -4.45 -14.02 21.60
C ILE A 746 -5.43 -13.62 20.49
N GLY A 747 -5.73 -14.51 19.54
CA GLY A 747 -6.63 -14.22 18.42
C GLY A 747 -6.11 -13.06 17.56
N ASP A 748 -7.02 -12.25 17.04
CA ASP A 748 -6.71 -11.15 16.10
C ASP A 748 -6.15 -9.89 16.79
N GLN A 749 -5.67 -10.01 18.03
CA GLN A 749 -5.04 -8.91 18.78
C GLN A 749 -3.51 -8.89 18.68
N ASP A 750 -2.95 -9.78 17.85
CA ASP A 750 -1.63 -9.67 17.25
C ASP A 750 -1.57 -8.39 16.40
N SER A 751 -0.95 -7.34 16.93
CA SER A 751 -0.85 -6.03 16.26
C SER A 751 0.51 -5.39 16.51
N TYR A 752 0.61 -4.05 16.44
CA TYR A 752 1.83 -3.31 16.71
C TYR A 752 2.26 -3.48 18.16
N PRO A 753 3.45 -4.07 18.44
CA PRO A 753 3.88 -4.32 19.80
C PRO A 753 4.21 -3.02 20.54
N PRO A 754 4.06 -2.99 21.88
CA PRO A 754 4.48 -1.85 22.66
C PRO A 754 6.01 -1.76 22.73
N GLY A 755 6.53 -0.53 22.83
CA GLY A 755 7.94 -0.30 23.13
C GLY A 755 8.32 -0.83 24.52
N VAL A 756 9.20 -1.84 24.57
CA VAL A 756 9.72 -2.38 25.84
C VAL A 756 11.05 -1.71 26.16
N GLY A 757 10.99 -0.59 26.89
CA GLY A 757 12.17 0.09 27.41
C GLY A 757 12.85 -0.67 28.56
N SER A 758 13.98 -0.15 29.05
CA SER A 758 14.62 -0.70 30.26
C SER A 758 13.72 -0.57 31.47
N VAL A 759 13.75 -1.57 32.37
CA VAL A 759 13.01 -1.49 33.64
C VAL A 759 13.57 -0.32 34.47
N PRO A 760 12.76 0.69 34.86
CA PRO A 760 13.28 1.88 35.53
C PRO A 760 13.98 1.55 36.85
N THR A 761 15.21 2.06 37.04
CA THR A 761 16.06 1.71 38.20
C THR A 761 15.73 2.47 39.49
N ARG A 762 15.01 3.61 39.39
CA ARG A 762 14.65 4.46 40.56
C ARG A 762 13.28 5.14 40.47
N VAL A 763 12.99 5.81 39.36
CA VAL A 763 11.74 6.56 39.14
C VAL A 763 11.16 6.11 37.82
N ILE A 764 9.88 5.72 37.82
CA ILE A 764 9.15 5.43 36.60
C ILE A 764 9.00 6.77 35.87
N PRO A 765 9.55 6.93 34.65
CA PRO A 765 9.39 8.16 33.90
C PRO A 765 7.91 8.42 33.62
N ALA A 766 7.52 9.68 33.48
CA ALA A 766 6.18 10.02 33.01
C ALA A 766 5.95 9.37 31.64
N SER A 767 4.77 8.77 31.46
CA SER A 767 4.40 8.21 30.16
C SER A 767 4.26 9.35 29.14
N PRO A 768 4.85 9.22 27.94
CA PRO A 768 4.59 10.17 26.85
C PRO A 768 3.22 9.96 26.19
N PHE A 769 2.41 9.01 26.70
CA PHE A 769 1.06 8.75 26.21
C PHE A 769 0.17 9.99 26.33
N GLN A 770 -0.49 10.32 25.23
CA GLN A 770 -1.43 11.42 25.16
C GLN A 770 -2.85 10.86 25.16
N PRO A 771 -3.70 11.19 26.16
CA PRO A 771 -5.07 10.70 26.20
C PRO A 771 -5.95 11.30 25.10
N TRP A 772 -5.50 12.36 24.43
CA TRP A 772 -6.19 13.01 23.32
C TRP A 772 -5.30 12.99 22.08
N ARG A 773 -5.87 12.65 20.91
CA ARG A 773 -5.22 12.85 19.61
C ARG A 773 -5.25 14.33 19.25
N ALA A 774 -4.35 15.09 19.87
CA ALA A 774 -4.25 16.54 19.71
C ALA A 774 -2.78 16.93 19.57
N GLY A 775 -2.44 17.54 18.43
CA GLY A 775 -1.08 17.92 18.10
C GLY A 775 -0.92 18.26 16.63
N GLN A 776 0.28 18.67 16.28
CA GLN A 776 0.68 18.99 14.91
C GLN A 776 1.86 18.11 14.54
N PHE A 777 2.06 17.83 13.25
CA PHE A 777 3.31 17.23 12.79
C PHE A 777 3.87 17.94 11.57
N SER A 778 5.18 17.86 11.41
CA SER A 778 5.89 18.35 10.23
C SER A 778 6.74 17.22 9.65
N PHE A 779 6.73 17.05 8.33
CA PHE A 779 7.64 16.12 7.67
C PHE A 779 9.09 16.56 7.85
N ILE A 780 9.93 15.61 8.27
CA ILE A 780 11.39 15.75 8.30
C ILE A 780 11.95 15.17 7.01
N GLU A 781 11.48 13.99 6.63
CA GLU A 781 11.87 13.30 5.41
C GLU A 781 10.65 12.67 4.74
N LEU A 782 10.63 12.78 3.42
CA LEU A 782 9.66 12.12 2.56
C LEU A 782 10.42 11.67 1.31
N ILE A 783 10.51 10.36 1.11
CA ILE A 783 11.37 9.77 0.08
C ILE A 783 10.56 8.77 -0.72
N VAL A 784 10.35 9.06 -2.00
CA VAL A 784 9.76 8.10 -2.94
C VAL A 784 10.89 7.27 -3.52
N ILE A 785 10.76 5.96 -3.39
CA ILE A 785 11.77 4.98 -3.81
C ILE A 785 11.11 4.07 -4.83
N ASP A 786 11.78 3.86 -5.96
CA ASP A 786 11.31 2.96 -6.99
C ASP A 786 11.73 1.50 -6.74
N GLU A 787 11.29 0.63 -7.62
CA GLU A 787 11.59 -0.79 -7.59
C GLU A 787 13.09 -1.15 -7.74
N TRP A 788 13.93 -0.26 -8.27
CA TRP A 788 15.38 -0.42 -8.43
C TRP A 788 16.17 0.22 -7.27
N GLY A 789 15.49 0.91 -6.37
CA GLY A 789 16.08 1.69 -5.29
C GLY A 789 16.60 3.06 -5.72
N GLN A 790 16.29 3.52 -6.94
CA GLN A 790 16.38 4.94 -7.27
C GLN A 790 15.41 5.71 -6.37
N ALA A 791 15.78 6.92 -5.96
CA ALA A 791 14.96 7.69 -5.04
C ALA A 791 14.82 9.16 -5.46
N ILE A 792 13.71 9.78 -5.07
CA ILE A 792 13.47 11.22 -5.17
C ILE A 792 13.04 11.76 -3.80
N TRP A 793 13.39 13.01 -3.53
CA TRP A 793 13.01 13.73 -2.31
C TRP A 793 12.06 14.85 -2.71
N PRO A 794 10.73 14.61 -2.69
CA PRO A 794 9.76 15.66 -2.95
C PRO A 794 9.94 16.87 -2.03
N ILE A 795 10.42 16.63 -0.81
CA ILE A 795 10.75 17.65 0.19
C ILE A 795 12.26 17.54 0.49
N SER A 796 13.00 18.62 0.27
CA SER A 796 14.44 18.73 0.55
C SER A 796 14.76 20.05 1.26
N ASP A 797 15.96 20.19 1.83
CA ASP A 797 16.38 21.47 2.44
C ASP A 797 16.40 22.65 1.46
N GLY A 798 16.53 22.39 0.16
CA GLY A 798 16.50 23.40 -0.90
C GLY A 798 15.11 23.70 -1.46
N SER A 799 14.13 22.83 -1.21
CA SER A 799 12.73 22.99 -1.65
C SER A 799 11.73 23.15 -0.50
N LYS A 800 12.16 22.95 0.75
CA LYS A 800 11.32 23.15 1.94
C LYS A 800 10.92 24.61 2.01
N LYS A 801 9.63 24.87 1.84
CA LYS A 801 9.03 26.11 2.28
C LYS A 801 8.57 25.89 3.71
N TYR A 802 8.95 26.80 4.61
CA TYR A 802 8.16 27.01 5.81
C TYR A 802 6.86 27.67 5.34
N GLU A 803 5.90 26.87 4.88
CA GLU A 803 4.56 27.39 4.63
C GLU A 803 3.86 27.55 5.97
N THR A 804 3.07 28.61 6.06
CA THR A 804 2.00 28.69 7.06
C THR A 804 1.18 27.42 6.91
N VAL A 805 1.10 26.59 7.95
CA VAL A 805 0.18 25.45 7.98
C VAL A 805 -1.20 26.02 7.63
N TYR A 806 -1.74 25.64 6.47
CA TYR A 806 -3.14 25.89 6.15
C TYR A 806 -3.91 24.97 7.07
N LEU A 807 -4.23 25.52 8.23
CA LEU A 807 -5.12 24.89 9.17
C LEU A 807 -6.43 24.73 8.40
N PRO A 808 -7.04 23.54 8.39
CA PRO A 808 -8.41 23.45 7.93
C PRO A 808 -9.27 24.46 8.72
N PRO A 809 -10.39 24.96 8.15
CA PRO A 809 -11.14 26.08 8.74
C PRO A 809 -11.50 25.87 10.23
N ASP A 810 -11.65 24.61 10.62
CA ASP A 810 -11.89 24.07 11.97
C ASP A 810 -10.69 24.13 12.93
N MET A 811 -9.47 24.25 12.41
CA MET A 811 -8.23 24.40 13.19
C MET A 811 -7.61 25.79 13.07
N THR A 812 -8.11 26.64 12.17
CA THR A 812 -7.64 28.02 12.03
C THR A 812 -8.16 28.81 13.22
N PRO A 813 -7.31 29.41 14.09
CA PRO A 813 -7.82 30.30 15.12
C PRO A 813 -8.61 31.41 14.42
N VAL A 814 -9.89 31.57 14.80
CA VAL A 814 -10.70 32.67 14.30
C VAL A 814 -9.92 33.95 14.57
N LEU A 815 -9.42 34.57 13.50
CA LEU A 815 -8.88 35.92 13.57
C LEU A 815 -10.06 36.80 13.92
N VAL A 816 -10.28 37.04 15.21
CA VAL A 816 -11.18 38.07 15.67
C VAL A 816 -10.71 39.33 14.98
N SER A 817 -11.50 39.86 14.06
CA SER A 817 -11.23 41.17 13.49
C SER A 817 -11.00 42.11 14.67
N ASN A 818 -9.86 42.81 14.71
CA ASN A 818 -9.65 43.88 15.67
C ASN A 818 -10.95 44.68 15.75
N ALA A 819 -11.44 44.95 16.97
CA ALA A 819 -12.67 45.70 17.16
C ALA A 819 -12.63 46.93 16.23
N VAL A 820 -13.47 46.92 15.20
CA VAL A 820 -13.72 48.12 14.43
C VAL A 820 -14.44 49.02 15.42
N GLU A 821 -13.78 50.08 15.88
CA GLU A 821 -14.47 51.16 16.57
C GLU A 821 -15.50 51.73 15.60
N LEU A 822 -16.73 51.24 15.69
CA LEU A 822 -17.89 51.89 15.13
C LEU A 822 -18.15 53.14 15.97
N THR A 823 -17.60 54.27 15.54
CA THR A 823 -18.00 55.56 16.08
C THR A 823 -19.43 55.84 15.62
N VAL A 824 -20.40 55.39 16.41
CA VAL A 824 -21.80 55.81 16.24
C VAL A 824 -21.86 57.28 16.62
N ALA A 825 -22.04 58.15 15.63
CA ALA A 825 -22.24 59.57 15.89
C ALA A 825 -23.44 59.77 16.85
N PRO A 826 -23.30 60.56 17.92
CA PRO A 826 -24.25 60.57 19.02
C PRO A 826 -25.50 61.33 18.62
N LYS A 827 -26.55 60.60 18.22
CA LYS A 827 -27.91 61.15 18.21
C LYS A 827 -28.92 60.09 18.61
N LEU A 828 -28.84 59.60 19.84
CA LEU A 828 -30.00 59.22 20.66
C LEU A 828 -29.50 58.82 22.05
N ASN A 829 -29.89 59.58 23.08
CA ASN A 829 -29.70 59.17 24.47
C ASN A 829 -30.63 58.01 24.75
N VAL A 830 -30.07 56.82 24.99
CA VAL A 830 -30.80 55.69 25.57
C VAL A 830 -30.33 55.58 27.02
N ASP A 831 -31.05 56.25 27.92
CA ASP A 831 -30.83 56.08 29.36
C ASP A 831 -31.55 54.81 29.83
N GLY A 832 -30.83 53.93 30.52
CA GLY A 832 -31.43 52.87 31.34
C GLY A 832 -31.44 51.44 30.78
N VAL A 833 -30.41 50.99 30.07
CA VAL A 833 -30.24 49.54 29.79
C VAL A 833 -29.34 48.92 30.85
N ALA A 834 -29.93 48.16 31.77
CA ALA A 834 -29.17 47.26 32.63
C ALA A 834 -28.92 45.93 31.87
N PRO A 835 -27.68 45.44 31.76
CA PRO A 835 -27.41 44.16 31.12
C PRO A 835 -27.96 43.01 31.99
N GLY A 836 -28.71 42.11 31.37
CA GLY A 836 -29.22 40.89 31.98
C GLY A 836 -28.77 39.66 31.18
N VAL A 837 -28.34 38.62 31.87
CA VAL A 837 -27.97 37.31 31.28
C VAL A 837 -29.26 36.52 31.05
N ILE A 838 -29.48 36.03 29.82
CA ILE A 838 -30.59 35.12 29.50
C ILE A 838 -30.00 33.74 29.18
N ALA A 839 -30.54 32.70 29.81
CA ALA A 839 -30.15 31.31 29.55
C ALA A 839 -30.71 30.82 28.20
N ALA A 840 -29.97 29.94 27.53
CA ALA A 840 -30.34 29.39 26.23
C ALA A 840 -31.70 28.66 26.28
N GLY A 841 -32.62 29.03 25.38
CA GLY A 841 -33.95 28.41 25.23
C GLY A 841 -35.17 29.32 25.51
N GLY A 842 -34.99 30.59 25.88
CA GLY A 842 -36.10 31.54 26.04
C GLY A 842 -36.57 32.12 24.71
N GLY A 843 -37.88 32.08 24.42
CA GLY A 843 -38.49 32.54 23.16
C GLY A 843 -38.36 34.03 22.85
N ASP A 844 -38.95 34.45 21.72
CA ASP A 844 -38.75 35.74 21.04
C ASP A 844 -38.67 36.98 21.95
N VAL A 845 -37.57 37.72 21.82
CA VAL A 845 -37.34 38.99 22.50
C VAL A 845 -38.02 40.11 21.73
N SER A 846 -39.04 40.74 22.32
CA SER A 846 -39.73 41.89 21.76
C SER A 846 -39.13 43.21 22.29
N LEU A 847 -38.48 43.98 21.42
CA LEU A 847 -38.05 45.36 21.72
C LEU A 847 -39.20 46.33 21.46
N THR A 848 -39.76 46.93 22.51
CA THR A 848 -40.76 48.01 22.36
C THR A 848 -40.05 49.37 22.40
N VAL A 849 -39.94 50.03 21.26
CA VAL A 849 -39.43 51.41 21.17
C VAL A 849 -40.62 52.37 21.28
N THR A 850 -40.71 53.14 22.37
CA THR A 850 -41.68 54.23 22.50
C THR A 850 -40.99 55.55 22.15
N GLY A 851 -41.39 56.15 21.02
CA GLY A 851 -40.85 57.44 20.58
C GLY A 851 -41.75 58.14 19.58
N SER A 852 -42.28 59.29 19.96
CA SER A 852 -43.22 60.12 19.19
C SER A 852 -42.49 60.99 18.15
N GLY A 853 -42.59 60.65 16.86
CA GLY A 853 -42.08 61.50 15.77
C GLY A 853 -42.68 61.15 14.41
N ARG A 854 -43.41 62.10 13.79
CA ARG A 854 -44.27 61.93 12.60
C ARG A 854 -43.51 61.67 11.28
N THR A 855 -43.89 60.59 10.62
CA THR A 855 -44.18 60.33 9.18
C THR A 855 -43.50 61.16 8.06
N ARG A 856 -42.98 60.43 7.03
CA ARG A 856 -43.48 60.51 5.63
C ARG A 856 -42.95 59.36 4.74
N LEU A 857 -43.85 58.50 4.31
CA LEU A 857 -43.73 57.65 3.12
C LEU A 857 -43.96 58.49 1.85
N ARG A 858 -43.19 58.28 0.77
CA ARG A 858 -43.72 58.26 -0.61
C ARG A 858 -42.75 57.67 -1.63
N SER A 859 -43.35 56.94 -2.57
CA SER A 859 -42.76 56.20 -3.67
C SER A 859 -42.75 56.98 -5.01
N ARG A 860 -42.00 56.41 -5.98
CA ARG A 860 -42.06 56.51 -7.46
C ARG A 860 -41.19 57.55 -8.23
N ARG A 861 -40.24 56.96 -8.99
CA ARG A 861 -39.80 57.16 -10.40
C ARG A 861 -40.06 58.51 -11.10
N ARG A 862 -39.00 59.08 -11.71
CA ARG A 862 -38.92 59.50 -13.14
C ARG A 862 -37.49 59.94 -13.55
N PHE A 863 -37.00 59.38 -14.66
CA PHE A 863 -35.92 59.89 -15.55
C PHE A 863 -36.42 61.11 -16.37
N PRO A 864 -35.65 61.84 -17.23
CA PRO A 864 -34.20 61.88 -17.53
C PRO A 864 -33.68 63.38 -17.67
N PRO A 865 -32.83 63.80 -18.65
CA PRO A 865 -31.35 63.84 -18.66
C PRO A 865 -30.72 65.21 -19.07
N ARG A 866 -29.38 65.34 -19.10
CA ARG A 866 -28.51 66.02 -20.13
C ARG A 866 -27.06 66.19 -19.62
N ARG A 867 -26.04 65.55 -20.25
CA ARG A 867 -25.09 66.09 -21.28
C ARG A 867 -24.47 67.45 -20.87
N ARG A 868 -23.16 67.75 -20.94
CA ARG A 868 -22.11 67.40 -21.94
C ARG A 868 -20.76 68.08 -21.57
N ARG A 869 -19.65 67.48 -22.05
CA ARG A 869 -18.35 68.08 -22.50
C ARG A 869 -17.38 68.65 -21.43
N ALA A 870 -16.05 68.58 -21.58
CA ALA A 870 -15.13 67.85 -22.47
C ALA A 870 -13.65 68.18 -22.09
N ARG A 871 -12.72 67.41 -22.67
CA ARG A 871 -11.30 67.71 -23.03
C ARG A 871 -10.23 67.45 -21.94
N ARG A 872 -9.37 66.44 -22.17
CA ARG A 872 -8.01 66.47 -22.81
C ARG A 872 -6.93 66.84 -21.76
N ARG A 873 -5.75 66.23 -21.68
CA ARG A 873 -4.87 65.60 -22.69
C ARG A 873 -3.68 64.92 -21.95
N HIS A 874 -3.09 63.90 -22.61
CA HIS A 874 -1.69 63.44 -22.62
C HIS A 874 -0.91 63.33 -21.29
N ARG A 875 -0.17 62.24 -21.02
CA ARG A 875 0.58 61.37 -21.93
C ARG A 875 0.65 59.97 -21.36
#